data_AF-A0A8S3UK97-F1
#
_entry.id   AF-A0A8S3UK97-F1
#
_cell.length_a   1.000
_cell.length_b   1.000
_cell.length_c   1.000
_cell.angle_alpha   90.00
_cell.angle_beta   90.00
_cell.angle_gamma   90.00
#
_symmetry.space_group_name_H-M   'P 1'
#
loop_
_entity.id
_entity.type
_entity.pdbx_description
1 polymer ?
#
loop_
_entity_poly.entity_id
_entity_poly.type
_entity_poly.pdbx_seq_one_letter_code
_entity_poly.pdbx_strand_id
1 'polypeptide(L)'
;MSAESQPTPLSTAAQFFMDEEEGSTSTYDRVVELVNQATLMQKDVQKIGNLRQVQELIVHKEPGLLDNFLEEMLAFQSDKGNEVRKFIVSFIEEACKKEPDLLGKCMPCLQVLLQDENVNVQKKTILVLPNIYRTIVWWLIKSKPGNDEEKSFVWESMKAMKNKMYELIDSENDGIRTHVVKFFEGYVLALSRKTSESEVPKGMTPEKALTLDDIPNEHKFLKLKRLEEEGAKGFDIMLRFQASPHISSINLMTVMGSITTIAKQRPDYFSKVVQAFEALQVNLPPTLAKSQVSSVRKNLKMHMLSLLRHPASQDYIPQITTLLTDLGATNSEVMKSMPKIDESRKRKAEEASAPAKKAKVEIEQEEDYLTTPFVERGTTSVIKQKPADLQHTAIDITSNDLYERLTPHNVADLVLISMVMLPETMPAHFQSTYTPIAAAGTEAQKKHMARLLATQLTTAGMGKGIREVQKQQSDTSKEDGSASPEYQPTSPKQTIQTVVGGLTAQEIEDHIISRPSMPAPMLPVKRGIKIFKLGAITQPLDRDRLDNMTASAFKRILKAEKNAAKGNALQARTKLLASLTSQFGGELKNLLQEYIFEDLRTHSDLAFAWLYQEYANCQGFCASSLGNERLSMASYDECLTRLLSGLMERPEHPTQGLFHRLLLEAPAITDNALEILRRFFVDESKVVGGMNTLKDLILTRPEHRLRFLGILLESCSHEKPEVRGVAIRVTKKLYENENLCGPIEKYAQRTLKLLLDPKPPPEIFGNLRNKEFIPDAWTEDVIKMCLYLYLGLLPCNHKLIHELAVIYTGAIADIKRTILRTLETPVKGMGMQSPELLTLVESCPKGAETLVTRVIHILTDKATPSPELVERVRDLYHKRVPDVRFLIPVLNGLTKSEVIAALSKLIKLNPIVVKEVFNRLLGHGDAAYNSPLSPVELLIALHNIDPTKCDMKTIIKATNLCFSEKNIYTQEVLAVVMKTLMEQTPIPTLFMRTVLQSLSMYPRIIGFVLNILQRLITKQVWKQKKVWEGFIRCCQRTKPQSFAVMLQLPAPQLKSVFDTCPELREPLLDHVNTFTAHQKACIPRTIMNVLEKDPEEEKRKQEEKRNIEEGQNFIMLQPHQIKLEKSDSFEPSSQFMPPPKDVTEIRTVQVLNDGNRNMDGDRQRQEAEKQRSSEEIQQDDDRRKRDDDRRKEDERRKRDEKRSTDPRRVKSDRDVMMRDVSPENTLAIAEEPMDTTDSSSRRESRRDRPRH
;
A
#
# COMPACT_ATOMS: atom_id res chain seq x y z
N MET A 1 -73.71 -10.26 -14.67
CA MET A 1 -74.00 -10.36 -13.22
C MET A 1 -72.68 -10.24 -12.46
N SER A 2 -72.75 -9.89 -11.17
CA SER A 2 -71.65 -9.31 -10.37
C SER A 2 -70.44 -10.23 -10.15
N ALA A 3 -69.26 -9.60 -10.07
CA ALA A 3 -68.28 -9.83 -9.00
C ALA A 3 -67.34 -8.61 -8.88
N GLU A 4 -66.77 -8.46 -7.69
CA GLU A 4 -66.06 -7.31 -7.11
C GLU A 4 -64.86 -6.78 -7.91
N SER A 5 -64.53 -5.49 -7.71
CA SER A 5 -63.23 -4.91 -8.07
C SER A 5 -62.60 -4.23 -6.84
N GLN A 6 -61.36 -4.59 -6.53
CA GLN A 6 -60.57 -3.96 -5.46
C GLN A 6 -59.73 -2.81 -6.03
N PRO A 7 -59.55 -1.70 -5.30
CA PRO A 7 -58.62 -0.65 -5.71
C PRO A 7 -57.17 -1.10 -5.50
N THR A 8 -56.31 -0.78 -6.45
CA THR A 8 -54.85 -1.01 -6.36
C THR A 8 -54.18 0.02 -5.43
N PRO A 9 -53.03 -0.32 -4.82
CA PRO A 9 -52.31 0.63 -3.97
C PRO A 9 -51.72 1.78 -4.81
N LEU A 10 -51.84 3.01 -4.30
CA LEU A 10 -51.27 4.19 -4.93
C LEU A 10 -49.73 4.17 -4.87
N SER A 11 -49.10 4.85 -5.83
CA SER A 11 -47.65 5.09 -5.83
C SER A 11 -47.22 5.89 -4.60
N THR A 12 -46.08 5.52 -4.01
CA THR A 12 -45.48 6.19 -2.85
C THR A 12 -45.28 7.70 -3.05
N ALA A 13 -45.11 8.16 -4.29
CA ALA A 13 -45.02 9.58 -4.62
C ALA A 13 -46.29 10.37 -4.23
N ALA A 14 -47.47 9.76 -4.25
CA ALA A 14 -48.74 10.43 -3.95
C ALA A 14 -48.98 10.64 -2.44
N GLN A 15 -48.21 9.97 -1.56
CA GLN A 15 -48.37 10.08 -0.10
C GLN A 15 -47.54 11.22 0.52
N PHE A 16 -46.76 11.95 -0.28
CA PHE A 16 -45.90 13.06 0.18
C PHE A 16 -46.42 14.47 -0.19
N PHE A 17 -47.64 14.59 -0.73
CA PHE A 17 -48.25 15.85 -1.17
C PHE A 17 -49.58 16.18 -0.45
N MET A 18 -49.70 15.82 0.83
CA MET A 18 -50.94 15.97 1.62
C MET A 18 -50.76 16.74 2.95
N ASP A 19 -49.57 17.30 3.18
CA ASP A 19 -49.26 18.28 4.23
C ASP A 19 -48.48 19.45 3.58
N GLU A 20 -48.52 20.65 4.19
CA GLU A 20 -48.00 21.95 3.69
C GLU A 20 -48.89 22.74 2.68
N GLU A 21 -50.18 22.97 3.00
CA GLU A 21 -50.90 24.20 2.55
C GLU A 21 -50.61 25.41 3.49
N GLU A 22 -49.34 25.74 3.74
CA GLU A 22 -48.97 26.96 4.50
C GLU A 22 -47.83 27.75 3.82
N GLY A 23 -48.14 28.96 3.35
CA GLY A 23 -47.16 29.98 2.98
C GLY A 23 -46.61 29.90 1.55
N SER A 24 -46.81 30.95 0.76
CA SER A 24 -46.29 31.09 -0.61
C SER A 24 -44.80 31.44 -0.65
N THR A 25 -43.93 30.48 -0.28
CA THR A 25 -42.49 30.58 -0.53
C THR A 25 -42.17 30.27 -1.99
N SER A 26 -41.17 30.94 -2.57
CA SER A 26 -40.74 30.65 -3.95
C SER A 26 -40.03 29.28 -4.01
N THR A 27 -40.08 28.62 -5.17
CA THR A 27 -39.21 27.45 -5.43
C THR A 27 -37.73 27.82 -5.24
N TYR A 28 -37.35 29.06 -5.58
CA TYR A 28 -36.03 29.60 -5.28
C TYR A 28 -35.73 29.58 -3.77
N ASP A 29 -36.63 30.11 -2.94
CA ASP A 29 -36.46 30.18 -1.48
C ASP A 29 -36.39 28.77 -0.87
N ARG A 30 -37.23 27.83 -1.33
CA ARG A 30 -37.20 26.43 -0.86
C ARG A 30 -35.93 25.69 -1.29
N VAL A 31 -35.36 25.99 -2.46
CA VAL A 31 -34.04 25.48 -2.86
C VAL A 31 -32.94 26.07 -1.97
N VAL A 32 -32.92 27.39 -1.75
CA VAL A 32 -31.99 28.06 -0.82
C VAL A 32 -32.09 27.45 0.58
N GLU A 33 -33.30 27.23 1.09
CA GLU A 33 -33.52 26.60 2.38
C GLU A 33 -32.96 25.16 2.42
N LEU A 34 -33.30 24.32 1.44
CA LEU A 34 -32.86 22.93 1.40
C LEU A 34 -31.34 22.79 1.23
N VAL A 35 -30.68 23.67 0.48
CA VAL A 35 -29.21 23.73 0.34
C VAL A 35 -28.54 24.18 1.64
N ASN A 36 -29.09 25.19 2.32
CA ASN A 36 -28.60 25.63 3.63
C ASN A 36 -28.79 24.54 4.69
N GLN A 37 -29.96 23.90 4.73
CA GLN A 37 -30.20 22.73 5.59
C GLN A 37 -29.20 21.61 5.26
N ALA A 38 -28.98 21.27 3.98
CA ALA A 38 -28.03 20.24 3.57
C ALA A 38 -26.59 20.56 4.00
N THR A 39 -26.18 21.82 3.92
CA THR A 39 -24.86 22.30 4.36
C THR A 39 -24.70 22.18 5.89
N LEU A 40 -25.74 22.51 6.65
CA LEU A 40 -25.76 22.37 8.10
C LEU A 40 -25.94 20.93 8.57
N MET A 41 -26.52 20.05 7.74
CA MET A 41 -26.78 18.64 8.04
C MET A 41 -25.49 17.80 8.10
N GLN A 42 -25.51 16.84 9.02
CA GLN A 42 -24.32 16.10 9.42
C GLN A 42 -24.47 14.57 9.34
N LYS A 43 -25.66 14.08 8.96
CA LYS A 43 -25.90 12.70 8.51
C LYS A 43 -26.03 12.68 6.98
N ASP A 44 -25.17 11.92 6.31
CA ASP A 44 -25.19 11.72 4.85
C ASP A 44 -26.59 11.37 4.32
N VAL A 45 -27.31 10.47 4.98
CA VAL A 45 -28.66 10.02 4.55
C VAL A 45 -29.66 11.17 4.48
N GLN A 46 -29.63 12.10 5.45
CA GLN A 46 -30.55 13.25 5.47
C GLN A 46 -30.09 14.33 4.51
N LYS A 47 -28.77 14.59 4.44
CA LYS A 47 -28.15 15.50 3.46
C LYS A 47 -28.49 15.08 2.02
N ILE A 48 -28.34 13.80 1.69
CA ILE A 48 -28.72 13.23 0.37
C ILE A 48 -30.24 13.29 0.15
N GLY A 49 -31.07 13.21 1.20
CA GLY A 49 -32.50 13.45 1.12
C GLY A 49 -32.82 14.87 0.63
N ASN A 50 -32.28 15.88 1.31
CA ASN A 50 -32.43 17.28 0.92
C ASN A 50 -31.84 17.57 -0.47
N LEU A 51 -30.63 17.08 -0.77
CA LEU A 51 -29.99 17.28 -2.08
C LEU A 51 -30.75 16.59 -3.24
N ARG A 52 -31.47 15.48 -2.97
CA ARG A 52 -32.40 14.88 -3.95
C ARG A 52 -33.63 15.74 -4.18
N GLN A 53 -34.18 16.37 -3.14
CA GLN A 53 -35.27 17.34 -3.30
C GLN A 53 -34.80 18.57 -4.09
N VAL A 54 -33.61 19.09 -3.80
CA VAL A 54 -32.99 20.17 -4.61
C VAL A 54 -32.85 19.72 -6.07
N GLN A 55 -32.30 18.53 -6.35
CA GLN A 55 -32.22 18.00 -7.71
C GLN A 55 -33.60 17.95 -8.41
N GLU A 56 -34.64 17.45 -7.74
CA GLU A 56 -36.00 17.40 -8.31
C GLU A 56 -36.50 18.81 -8.67
N LEU A 57 -36.30 19.78 -7.76
CA LEU A 57 -36.70 21.17 -7.98
C LEU A 57 -35.94 21.84 -9.13
N ILE A 58 -34.61 21.70 -9.20
CA ILE A 58 -33.79 22.43 -10.19
C ILE A 58 -33.57 21.68 -11.52
N VAL A 59 -33.77 20.36 -11.60
CA VAL A 59 -33.61 19.58 -12.85
C VAL A 59 -34.96 19.23 -13.50
N HIS A 60 -36.01 19.04 -12.69
CA HIS A 60 -37.30 18.54 -13.17
C HIS A 60 -38.44 19.56 -13.05
N LYS A 61 -38.60 20.25 -11.91
CA LYS A 61 -39.67 21.25 -11.71
C LYS A 61 -39.40 22.57 -12.44
N GLU A 62 -38.30 23.25 -12.12
CA GLU A 62 -37.94 24.58 -12.64
C GLU A 62 -36.49 24.61 -13.16
N PRO A 63 -36.23 24.11 -14.39
CA PRO A 63 -34.89 24.01 -14.96
C PRO A 63 -34.11 25.33 -15.06
N GLY A 64 -34.80 26.47 -15.13
CA GLY A 64 -34.16 27.80 -15.13
C GLY A 64 -33.45 28.17 -13.81
N LEU A 65 -33.57 27.33 -12.77
CA LEU A 65 -32.81 27.44 -11.52
C LEU A 65 -31.50 26.62 -11.54
N LEU A 66 -31.25 25.80 -12.57
CA LEU A 66 -30.13 24.85 -12.58
C LEU A 66 -28.76 25.54 -12.58
N ASP A 67 -28.51 26.48 -13.49
CA ASP A 67 -27.24 27.21 -13.53
C ASP A 67 -27.04 28.11 -12.28
N ASN A 68 -28.13 28.66 -11.74
CA ASN A 68 -28.13 29.53 -10.56
C ASN A 68 -27.72 28.82 -9.26
N PHE A 69 -27.91 27.50 -9.17
CA PHE A 69 -27.55 26.68 -8.00
C PHE A 69 -26.51 25.59 -8.32
N LEU A 70 -25.87 25.66 -9.50
CA LEU A 70 -24.94 24.63 -9.94
C LEU A 70 -23.68 24.64 -9.07
N GLU A 71 -23.15 25.80 -8.71
CA GLU A 71 -21.90 25.92 -7.96
C GLU A 71 -22.08 25.46 -6.50
N GLU A 72 -23.21 25.77 -5.87
CA GLU A 72 -23.61 25.27 -4.56
C GLU A 72 -23.75 23.75 -4.55
N MET A 73 -24.38 23.17 -5.57
CA MET A 73 -24.49 21.70 -5.71
C MET A 73 -23.12 21.05 -5.98
N LEU A 74 -22.28 21.65 -6.83
CA LEU A 74 -20.93 21.14 -7.12
C LEU A 74 -19.98 21.30 -5.92
N ALA A 75 -20.21 22.23 -5.00
CA ALA A 75 -19.37 22.41 -3.79
C ALA A 75 -19.32 21.14 -2.92
N PHE A 76 -20.42 20.38 -2.88
CA PHE A 76 -20.50 19.08 -2.20
C PHE A 76 -19.60 17.98 -2.81
N GLN A 77 -18.89 18.24 -3.92
CA GLN A 77 -17.75 17.40 -4.34
C GLN A 77 -16.66 17.31 -3.26
N SER A 78 -16.56 18.30 -2.37
CA SER A 78 -15.60 18.37 -1.27
C SER A 78 -16.14 17.79 0.04
N ASP A 79 -17.38 17.30 0.06
CA ASP A 79 -18.00 16.72 1.26
C ASP A 79 -17.30 15.42 1.67
N LYS A 80 -17.13 15.20 2.97
CA LYS A 80 -16.50 14.00 3.51
C LYS A 80 -17.30 12.73 3.26
N GLY A 81 -18.62 12.85 3.21
CA GLY A 81 -19.54 11.75 2.94
C GLY A 81 -19.31 11.19 1.53
N ASN A 82 -18.75 9.99 1.43
CA ASN A 82 -18.48 9.36 0.13
C ASN A 82 -19.78 9.03 -0.63
N GLU A 83 -20.89 8.79 0.06
CA GLU A 83 -22.22 8.68 -0.54
C GLU A 83 -22.75 10.03 -1.05
N VAL A 84 -22.37 11.14 -0.42
CA VAL A 84 -22.68 12.50 -0.89
C VAL A 84 -21.92 12.79 -2.19
N ARG A 85 -20.62 12.48 -2.24
CA ARG A 85 -19.81 12.63 -3.46
C ARG A 85 -20.31 11.73 -4.61
N LYS A 86 -20.69 10.48 -4.32
CA LYS A 86 -21.37 9.59 -5.29
C LYS A 86 -22.73 10.13 -5.76
N PHE A 87 -23.47 10.82 -4.90
CA PHE A 87 -24.68 11.54 -5.30
C PHE A 87 -24.34 12.70 -6.25
N ILE A 88 -23.31 13.52 -5.98
CA ILE A 88 -22.90 14.62 -6.87
C ILE A 88 -22.48 14.11 -8.27
N VAL A 89 -21.74 12.99 -8.37
CA VAL A 89 -21.49 12.33 -9.66
C VAL A 89 -22.78 11.96 -10.41
N SER A 90 -23.84 11.60 -9.68
CA SER A 90 -25.15 11.26 -10.26
C SER A 90 -25.97 12.50 -10.63
N PHE A 91 -25.87 13.57 -9.84
CA PHE A 91 -26.48 14.87 -10.13
C PHE A 91 -25.88 15.47 -11.41
N ILE A 92 -24.55 15.46 -11.56
CA ILE A 92 -23.87 15.90 -12.79
C ILE A 92 -24.36 15.10 -14.00
N GLU A 93 -24.58 13.79 -13.83
CA GLU A 93 -25.11 12.93 -14.90
C GLU A 93 -26.48 13.40 -15.42
N GLU A 94 -27.41 13.79 -14.54
CA GLU A 94 -28.74 14.27 -14.94
C GLU A 94 -28.75 15.76 -15.33
N ALA A 95 -27.99 16.61 -14.64
CA ALA A 95 -27.85 18.03 -14.95
C ALA A 95 -27.32 18.22 -16.39
N CYS A 96 -26.21 17.57 -16.75
CA CYS A 96 -25.66 17.68 -18.11
C CYS A 96 -26.55 17.01 -19.17
N LYS A 97 -27.38 16.01 -18.83
CA LYS A 97 -28.41 15.48 -19.76
C LYS A 97 -29.53 16.49 -20.02
N LYS A 98 -29.88 17.30 -19.01
CA LYS A 98 -30.97 18.28 -19.06
C LYS A 98 -30.55 19.58 -19.74
N GLU A 99 -29.37 20.09 -19.39
CA GLU A 99 -28.80 21.33 -19.90
C GLU A 99 -27.31 21.11 -20.25
N PRO A 100 -27.00 20.70 -21.50
CA PRO A 100 -25.64 20.31 -21.88
C PRO A 100 -24.63 21.47 -21.90
N ASP A 101 -25.06 22.73 -21.98
CA ASP A 101 -24.15 23.87 -21.95
C ASP A 101 -23.41 23.98 -20.59
N LEU A 102 -23.95 23.39 -19.51
CA LEU A 102 -23.29 23.30 -18.20
C LEU A 102 -22.06 22.36 -18.17
N LEU A 103 -21.78 21.63 -19.26
CA LEU A 103 -20.60 20.77 -19.37
C LEU A 103 -19.28 21.51 -19.09
N GLY A 104 -19.16 22.79 -19.44
CA GLY A 104 -17.97 23.60 -19.15
C GLY A 104 -17.66 23.66 -17.64
N LYS A 105 -18.68 23.91 -16.81
CA LYS A 105 -18.58 23.99 -15.34
C LYS A 105 -18.43 22.62 -14.68
N CYS A 106 -19.07 21.57 -15.21
CA CYS A 106 -19.09 20.24 -14.59
C CYS A 106 -17.83 19.39 -14.82
N MET A 107 -17.08 19.60 -15.91
CA MET A 107 -15.95 18.72 -16.28
C MET A 107 -14.76 18.73 -15.30
N PRO A 108 -14.35 19.87 -14.68
CA PRO A 108 -13.35 19.87 -13.62
C PRO A 108 -13.76 19.01 -12.41
N CYS A 109 -15.04 19.08 -12.00
CA CYS A 109 -15.57 18.31 -10.88
C CYS A 109 -15.48 16.79 -11.15
N LEU A 110 -15.84 16.35 -12.37
CA LEU A 110 -15.67 14.95 -12.78
C LEU A 110 -14.20 14.50 -12.81
N GLN A 111 -13.25 15.39 -13.15
CA GLN A 111 -11.82 15.07 -13.12
C GLN A 111 -11.27 14.91 -11.70
N VAL A 112 -11.75 15.71 -10.74
CA VAL A 112 -11.42 15.58 -9.31
C VAL A 112 -12.05 14.30 -8.73
N LEU A 113 -13.34 14.08 -8.96
CA LEU A 113 -14.07 12.89 -8.49
C LEU A 113 -13.65 11.57 -9.18
N LEU A 114 -12.82 11.63 -10.22
CA LEU A 114 -12.14 10.48 -10.80
C LEU A 114 -10.82 10.13 -10.06
N GLN A 115 -10.25 11.09 -9.33
CA GLN A 115 -9.00 10.94 -8.56
C GLN A 115 -9.25 10.84 -7.05
N ASP A 116 -10.51 10.74 -6.63
CA ASP A 116 -10.97 10.63 -5.24
C ASP A 116 -10.28 9.51 -4.47
N GLU A 117 -9.87 9.75 -3.22
CA GLU A 117 -9.27 8.72 -2.35
C GLU A 117 -10.18 7.50 -2.16
N ASN A 118 -11.51 7.70 -2.21
CA ASN A 118 -12.47 6.62 -2.07
C ASN A 118 -12.78 5.96 -3.41
N VAL A 119 -12.25 4.74 -3.57
CA VAL A 119 -12.48 3.83 -4.70
C VAL A 119 -13.97 3.71 -5.12
N ASN A 120 -14.94 3.82 -4.20
CA ASN A 120 -16.36 3.71 -4.55
C ASN A 120 -16.94 4.99 -5.15
N VAL A 121 -16.32 6.15 -4.94
CA VAL A 121 -16.57 7.38 -5.70
C VAL A 121 -15.99 7.19 -7.11
N GLN A 122 -14.71 6.84 -7.24
CA GLN A 122 -14.06 6.60 -8.54
C GLN A 122 -14.87 5.63 -9.43
N LYS A 123 -15.31 4.48 -8.88
CA LYS A 123 -16.15 3.50 -9.59
C LYS A 123 -17.44 4.11 -10.15
N LYS A 124 -18.13 4.96 -9.39
CA LYS A 124 -19.34 5.65 -9.87
C LYS A 124 -19.00 6.71 -10.91
N THR A 125 -17.90 7.44 -10.77
CA THR A 125 -17.40 8.38 -11.81
C THR A 125 -17.14 7.65 -13.12
N ILE A 126 -16.38 6.54 -13.09
CA ILE A 126 -16.07 5.70 -14.26
C ILE A 126 -17.35 5.17 -14.94
N LEU A 127 -18.36 4.76 -14.16
CA LEU A 127 -19.65 4.27 -14.68
C LEU A 127 -20.47 5.36 -15.40
N VAL A 128 -20.28 6.63 -15.04
CA VAL A 128 -21.02 7.78 -15.58
C VAL A 128 -20.36 8.36 -16.84
N LEU A 129 -19.03 8.28 -16.95
CA LEU A 129 -18.29 8.82 -18.09
C LEU A 129 -18.79 8.38 -19.48
N PRO A 130 -19.28 7.15 -19.74
CA PRO A 130 -19.82 6.77 -21.06
C PRO A 130 -21.14 7.47 -21.43
N ASN A 131 -21.90 7.93 -20.43
CA ASN A 131 -23.14 8.69 -20.64
C ASN A 131 -22.78 10.16 -20.88
N ILE A 132 -21.92 10.74 -20.04
CA ILE A 132 -21.36 12.09 -20.25
C ILE A 132 -20.66 12.21 -21.61
N TYR A 133 -19.92 11.18 -22.05
CA TYR A 133 -19.29 11.17 -23.38
C TYR A 133 -20.30 11.30 -24.52
N ARG A 134 -21.46 10.62 -24.44
CA ARG A 134 -22.54 10.75 -25.44
C ARG A 134 -23.11 12.17 -25.42
N THR A 135 -23.38 12.71 -24.23
CA THR A 135 -23.86 14.09 -24.05
C THR A 135 -22.90 15.11 -24.67
N ILE A 136 -21.59 14.98 -24.40
CA ILE A 136 -20.54 15.86 -24.96
C ILE A 136 -20.55 15.80 -26.50
N VAL A 137 -20.53 14.61 -27.09
CA VAL A 137 -20.48 14.47 -28.55
C VAL A 137 -21.77 15.00 -29.21
N TRP A 138 -22.95 14.74 -28.62
CA TRP A 138 -24.23 15.27 -29.08
C TRP A 138 -24.32 16.80 -28.98
N TRP A 139 -23.82 17.38 -27.87
CA TRP A 139 -23.70 18.83 -27.68
C TRP A 139 -22.72 19.45 -28.69
N LEU A 140 -21.55 18.84 -28.91
CA LEU A 140 -20.60 19.30 -29.94
C LEU A 140 -21.24 19.31 -31.35
N ILE A 141 -22.12 18.36 -31.67
CA ILE A 141 -22.84 18.29 -32.96
C ILE A 141 -23.97 19.35 -33.05
N LYS A 142 -24.73 19.58 -31.98
CA LYS A 142 -25.89 20.50 -32.00
C LYS A 142 -25.57 21.97 -31.65
N SER A 143 -24.45 22.24 -30.99
CA SER A 143 -24.13 23.57 -30.45
C SER A 143 -23.82 24.58 -31.55
N LYS A 144 -24.43 25.77 -31.45
CA LYS A 144 -24.28 26.89 -32.39
C LYS A 144 -22.79 27.26 -32.60
N PRO A 145 -22.39 27.78 -33.78
CA PRO A 145 -21.07 28.36 -33.97
C PRO A 145 -20.92 29.61 -33.07
N GLY A 146 -19.90 29.62 -32.20
CA GLY A 146 -19.69 30.66 -31.19
C GLY A 146 -18.63 30.27 -30.15
N ASN A 147 -18.93 29.30 -29.29
CA ASN A 147 -18.12 28.95 -28.11
C ASN A 147 -17.00 27.94 -28.41
N ASP A 148 -16.14 28.19 -29.40
CA ASP A 148 -15.12 27.22 -29.83
C ASP A 148 -14.04 26.92 -28.77
N GLU A 149 -13.74 27.86 -27.86
CA GLU A 149 -12.76 27.67 -26.79
C GLU A 149 -13.30 26.74 -25.69
N GLU A 150 -14.55 26.94 -25.27
CA GLU A 150 -15.25 26.10 -24.30
C GLU A 150 -15.48 24.68 -24.85
N LYS A 151 -15.89 24.55 -26.12
CA LYS A 151 -15.98 23.26 -26.82
C LYS A 151 -14.64 22.53 -26.83
N SER A 152 -13.54 23.26 -27.06
CA SER A 152 -12.19 22.71 -27.00
C SER A 152 -11.83 22.27 -25.58
N PHE A 153 -12.13 23.08 -24.55
CA PHE A 153 -11.87 22.75 -23.15
C PHE A 153 -12.60 21.48 -22.69
N VAL A 154 -13.90 21.36 -22.97
CA VAL A 154 -14.70 20.16 -22.67
C VAL A 154 -14.14 18.93 -23.40
N TRP A 155 -13.74 19.09 -24.67
CA TRP A 155 -13.23 17.98 -25.48
C TRP A 155 -11.83 17.49 -25.05
N GLU A 156 -10.89 18.39 -24.74
CA GLU A 156 -9.60 18.00 -24.16
C GLU A 156 -9.76 17.42 -22.75
N SER A 157 -10.68 17.97 -21.94
CA SER A 157 -11.00 17.43 -20.60
C SER A 157 -11.54 16.01 -20.66
N MET A 158 -12.34 15.68 -21.69
CA MET A 158 -12.83 14.32 -21.92
C MET A 158 -11.72 13.38 -22.42
N LYS A 159 -10.81 13.85 -23.29
CA LYS A 159 -9.64 13.07 -23.71
C LYS A 159 -8.71 12.76 -22.53
N ALA A 160 -8.50 13.69 -21.60
CA ALA A 160 -7.72 13.46 -20.39
C ALA A 160 -8.33 12.33 -19.53
N MET A 161 -9.64 12.38 -19.27
CA MET A 161 -10.33 11.31 -18.53
C MET A 161 -10.32 9.97 -19.27
N LYS A 162 -10.50 9.96 -20.60
CA LYS A 162 -10.33 8.76 -21.43
C LYS A 162 -8.92 8.18 -21.29
N ASN A 163 -7.88 9.00 -21.37
CA ASN A 163 -6.50 8.53 -21.23
C ASN A 163 -6.27 7.89 -19.86
N LYS A 164 -6.87 8.46 -18.80
CA LYS A 164 -6.86 7.87 -17.46
C LYS A 164 -7.56 6.49 -17.40
N MET A 165 -8.56 6.21 -18.24
CA MET A 165 -9.16 4.86 -18.33
C MET A 165 -8.17 3.81 -18.84
N TYR A 166 -7.23 4.19 -19.73
CA TYR A 166 -6.18 3.26 -20.17
C TYR A 166 -5.14 2.97 -19.08
N GLU A 167 -4.95 3.87 -18.10
CA GLU A 167 -4.12 3.60 -16.92
C GLU A 167 -4.87 2.76 -15.87
N LEU A 168 -6.16 3.03 -15.67
CA LEU A 168 -6.96 2.38 -14.62
C LEU A 168 -7.36 0.93 -14.95
N ILE A 169 -7.14 0.43 -16.17
CA ILE A 169 -7.35 -0.98 -16.49
C ILE A 169 -6.31 -1.89 -15.80
N ASP A 170 -5.11 -1.37 -15.53
CA ASP A 170 -4.04 -2.07 -14.80
C ASP A 170 -4.05 -1.75 -13.30
N SER A 171 -5.12 -1.13 -12.79
CA SER A 171 -5.28 -0.81 -11.37
C SER A 171 -5.22 -2.06 -10.47
N GLU A 172 -4.58 -1.92 -9.31
CA GLU A 172 -4.55 -2.95 -8.25
C GLU A 172 -5.96 -3.27 -7.72
N ASN A 173 -6.90 -2.31 -7.74
CA ASN A 173 -8.25 -2.55 -7.26
C ASN A 173 -9.07 -3.29 -8.31
N ASP A 174 -9.33 -4.58 -8.06
CA ASP A 174 -10.04 -5.45 -8.99
C ASP A 174 -11.39 -4.86 -9.46
N GLY A 175 -12.11 -4.19 -8.55
CA GLY A 175 -13.38 -3.55 -8.84
C GLY A 175 -13.28 -2.24 -9.65
N ILE A 176 -12.14 -1.54 -9.67
CA ILE A 176 -11.91 -0.42 -10.60
C ILE A 176 -11.83 -0.97 -12.03
N ARG A 177 -11.01 -2.02 -12.24
CA ARG A 177 -10.87 -2.68 -13.53
C ARG A 177 -12.23 -3.14 -14.09
N THR A 178 -13.12 -3.66 -13.24
CA THR A 178 -14.49 -4.05 -13.61
C THR A 178 -15.30 -2.88 -14.18
N HIS A 179 -15.18 -1.68 -13.58
CA HIS A 179 -15.87 -0.48 -14.05
C HIS A 179 -15.20 0.11 -15.29
N VAL A 180 -13.88 0.02 -15.43
CA VAL A 180 -13.14 0.41 -16.64
C VAL A 180 -13.52 -0.45 -17.85
N VAL A 181 -13.74 -1.75 -17.66
CA VAL A 181 -14.30 -2.64 -18.71
C VAL A 181 -15.70 -2.19 -19.12
N LYS A 182 -16.55 -1.75 -18.18
CA LYS A 182 -17.87 -1.16 -18.48
C LYS A 182 -17.80 0.22 -19.11
N PHE A 183 -16.77 1.02 -18.80
CA PHE A 183 -16.47 2.24 -19.55
C PHE A 183 -16.18 1.89 -21.02
N PHE A 184 -15.28 0.93 -21.28
CA PHE A 184 -14.93 0.56 -22.65
C PHE A 184 -16.10 -0.08 -23.41
N GLU A 185 -16.98 -0.85 -22.77
CA GLU A 185 -18.25 -1.29 -23.37
C GLU A 185 -19.08 -0.10 -23.88
N GLY A 186 -19.37 0.86 -22.98
CA GLY A 186 -20.14 2.04 -23.34
C GLY A 186 -19.45 2.94 -24.38
N TYR A 187 -18.11 3.00 -24.36
CA TYR A 187 -17.29 3.84 -25.24
C TYR A 187 -17.14 3.26 -26.66
N VAL A 188 -16.81 1.96 -26.78
CA VAL A 188 -16.74 1.25 -28.07
C VAL A 188 -18.10 1.29 -28.77
N LEU A 189 -19.21 1.12 -28.04
CA LEU A 189 -20.56 1.22 -28.60
C LEU A 189 -20.91 2.62 -29.12
N ALA A 190 -20.36 3.69 -28.55
CA ALA A 190 -20.51 5.04 -29.10
C ALA A 190 -19.61 5.27 -30.33
N LEU A 191 -18.43 4.63 -30.34
CA LEU A 191 -17.40 4.76 -31.38
C LEU A 191 -17.39 3.60 -32.38
N SER A 192 -18.57 3.18 -32.79
CA SER A 192 -18.78 2.17 -33.82
C SER A 192 -20.08 2.45 -34.58
N ARG A 193 -20.15 1.96 -35.82
CA ARG A 193 -21.29 2.13 -36.73
C ARG A 193 -22.34 1.05 -36.50
N LYS A 194 -23.61 1.32 -36.79
CA LYS A 194 -24.66 0.30 -36.84
C LYS A 194 -24.63 -0.42 -38.20
N THR A 195 -24.84 -1.73 -38.17
CA THR A 195 -25.15 -2.55 -39.35
C THR A 195 -26.62 -2.96 -39.36
N SER A 196 -27.13 -3.45 -40.49
CA SER A 196 -28.51 -3.95 -40.62
C SER A 196 -28.85 -5.12 -39.69
N GLU A 197 -27.85 -5.84 -39.18
CA GLU A 197 -28.02 -6.98 -38.27
C GLU A 197 -27.69 -6.62 -36.80
N SER A 198 -27.56 -5.32 -36.46
CA SER A 198 -27.23 -4.86 -35.10
C SER A 198 -28.42 -4.90 -34.13
N GLU A 199 -28.29 -5.62 -33.00
CA GLU A 199 -29.34 -5.70 -31.98
C GLU A 199 -29.49 -4.37 -31.20
N VAL A 200 -30.72 -3.88 -31.05
CA VAL A 200 -31.03 -2.66 -30.27
C VAL A 200 -31.65 -3.04 -28.92
N PRO A 201 -31.08 -2.59 -27.78
CA PRO A 201 -31.65 -2.87 -26.45
C PRO A 201 -33.06 -2.29 -26.26
N LYS A 202 -33.97 -3.11 -25.70
CA LYS A 202 -35.35 -2.68 -25.40
C LYS A 202 -35.36 -1.52 -24.40
N GLY A 203 -36.01 -0.42 -24.77
CA GLY A 203 -36.08 0.80 -23.95
C GLY A 203 -35.04 1.89 -24.28
N MET A 204 -34.14 1.65 -25.24
CA MET A 204 -33.18 2.66 -25.70
C MET A 204 -33.85 3.66 -26.67
N THR A 205 -33.96 4.93 -26.27
CA THR A 205 -34.42 6.01 -27.16
C THR A 205 -33.31 6.42 -28.15
N PRO A 206 -33.63 6.97 -29.34
CA PRO A 206 -32.62 7.34 -30.33
C PRO A 206 -31.53 8.27 -29.79
N GLU A 207 -31.90 9.25 -28.96
CA GLU A 207 -30.96 10.21 -28.37
C GLU A 207 -29.95 9.58 -27.38
N LYS A 208 -30.30 8.43 -26.77
CA LYS A 208 -29.36 7.64 -25.94
C LYS A 208 -28.50 6.70 -26.79
N ALA A 209 -28.88 6.46 -28.05
CA ALA A 209 -28.28 5.49 -28.96
C ALA A 209 -27.26 6.10 -29.95
N LEU A 210 -26.64 7.22 -29.58
CA LEU A 210 -25.60 7.90 -30.37
C LEU A 210 -24.51 6.93 -30.87
N THR A 211 -24.15 7.06 -32.14
CA THR A 211 -23.18 6.28 -32.90
C THR A 211 -22.35 7.14 -33.85
N LEU A 212 -21.31 6.57 -34.45
CA LEU A 212 -20.51 7.24 -35.49
C LEU A 212 -21.34 7.73 -36.68
N ASP A 213 -22.43 7.05 -37.00
CA ASP A 213 -23.32 7.37 -38.13
C ASP A 213 -24.13 8.67 -37.91
N ASP A 214 -24.24 9.13 -36.67
CA ASP A 214 -24.90 10.39 -36.29
C ASP A 214 -23.95 11.60 -36.35
N ILE A 215 -22.65 11.39 -36.65
CA ILE A 215 -21.61 12.44 -36.66
C ILE A 215 -21.42 13.00 -38.07
N PRO A 216 -21.52 14.33 -38.30
CA PRO A 216 -21.22 14.93 -39.59
C PRO A 216 -19.79 14.66 -40.07
N ASN A 217 -19.63 14.31 -41.35
CA ASN A 217 -18.33 13.94 -41.96
C ASN A 217 -17.25 15.03 -41.80
N GLU A 218 -17.63 16.31 -41.78
CA GLU A 218 -16.71 17.47 -41.72
C GLU A 218 -16.89 18.30 -40.43
N HIS A 219 -16.76 17.67 -39.26
CA HIS A 219 -16.79 18.41 -37.99
C HIS A 219 -15.38 18.84 -37.51
N LYS A 220 -15.24 20.11 -37.10
CA LYS A 220 -13.97 20.74 -36.68
C LYS A 220 -13.21 19.95 -35.59
N PHE A 221 -13.94 19.43 -34.61
CA PHE A 221 -13.36 18.72 -33.45
C PHE A 221 -13.47 17.19 -33.53
N LEU A 222 -14.44 16.65 -34.29
CA LEU A 222 -14.82 15.23 -34.31
C LEU A 222 -14.44 14.60 -35.65
N LYS A 223 -13.22 14.06 -35.74
CA LYS A 223 -12.72 13.42 -36.98
C LYS A 223 -13.14 11.95 -37.01
N LEU A 224 -14.19 11.65 -37.77
CA LEU A 224 -14.91 10.36 -37.79
C LEU A 224 -13.97 9.13 -37.88
N LYS A 225 -12.98 9.14 -38.78
CA LYS A 225 -11.97 8.05 -38.88
C LYS A 225 -11.13 7.86 -37.60
N ARG A 226 -10.71 8.95 -36.93
CA ARG A 226 -9.96 8.87 -35.67
C ARG A 226 -10.82 8.35 -34.53
N LEU A 227 -12.11 8.68 -34.52
CA LEU A 227 -13.07 8.16 -33.54
C LEU A 227 -13.29 6.65 -33.74
N GLU A 228 -13.38 6.18 -34.99
CA GLU A 228 -13.44 4.76 -35.34
C GLU A 228 -12.15 4.00 -34.93
N GLU A 229 -10.97 4.60 -35.16
CA GLU A 229 -9.67 4.11 -34.68
C GLU A 229 -9.57 4.05 -33.15
N GLU A 230 -10.12 5.04 -32.42
CA GLU A 230 -10.17 5.05 -30.95
C GLU A 230 -11.14 4.00 -30.38
N GLY A 231 -12.28 3.78 -31.06
CA GLY A 231 -13.22 2.69 -30.73
C GLY A 231 -12.56 1.31 -30.89
N ALA A 232 -11.92 1.07 -32.04
CA ALA A 232 -11.19 -0.18 -32.28
C ALA A 232 -10.06 -0.42 -31.24
N LYS A 233 -9.30 0.64 -30.89
CA LYS A 233 -8.27 0.58 -29.84
C LYS A 233 -8.86 0.22 -28.47
N GLY A 234 -10.01 0.78 -28.10
CA GLY A 234 -10.71 0.43 -26.86
C GLY A 234 -11.10 -1.04 -26.81
N PHE A 235 -11.62 -1.58 -27.92
CA PHE A 235 -11.99 -2.99 -28.04
C PHE A 235 -10.78 -3.93 -27.94
N ASP A 236 -9.70 -3.66 -28.68
CA ASP A 236 -8.51 -4.50 -28.67
C ASP A 236 -7.80 -4.51 -27.31
N ILE A 237 -7.97 -3.48 -26.48
CA ILE A 237 -7.52 -3.45 -25.09
C ILE A 237 -8.38 -4.36 -24.19
N MET A 238 -9.70 -4.44 -24.40
CA MET A 238 -10.55 -5.41 -23.70
C MET A 238 -10.14 -6.85 -24.03
N LEU A 239 -9.80 -7.15 -25.29
CA LEU A 239 -9.31 -8.48 -25.69
C LEU A 239 -7.97 -8.84 -25.02
N ARG A 240 -7.02 -7.90 -24.97
CA ARG A 240 -5.73 -8.10 -24.26
C ARG A 240 -5.93 -8.35 -22.77
N PHE A 241 -6.89 -7.64 -22.16
CA PHE A 241 -7.21 -7.84 -20.75
C PHE A 241 -7.83 -9.23 -20.49
N GLN A 242 -8.74 -9.71 -21.34
CA GLN A 242 -9.27 -11.09 -21.30
C GLN A 242 -8.16 -12.16 -21.44
N ALA A 243 -7.13 -11.90 -22.24
CA ALA A 243 -6.00 -12.81 -22.45
C ALA A 243 -4.92 -12.75 -21.35
N SER A 244 -5.09 -11.93 -20.31
CA SER A 244 -4.09 -11.78 -19.23
C SER A 244 -4.02 -13.04 -18.34
N PRO A 245 -2.83 -13.61 -18.06
CA PRO A 245 -2.68 -14.81 -17.24
C PRO A 245 -2.99 -14.59 -15.74
N HIS A 246 -3.25 -13.34 -15.33
CA HIS A 246 -3.48 -12.94 -13.93
C HIS A 246 -4.81 -12.20 -13.72
N ILE A 247 -5.73 -12.22 -14.70
CA ILE A 247 -7.07 -11.64 -14.57
C ILE A 247 -7.91 -12.37 -13.50
N SER A 248 -8.69 -11.62 -12.71
CA SER A 248 -9.62 -12.22 -11.74
C SER A 248 -10.83 -12.86 -12.44
N SER A 249 -11.47 -13.83 -11.78
CA SER A 249 -12.69 -14.46 -12.32
C SER A 249 -13.82 -13.46 -12.56
N ILE A 250 -13.97 -12.45 -11.71
CA ILE A 250 -14.99 -11.40 -11.82
C ILE A 250 -14.71 -10.51 -13.03
N ASN A 251 -13.47 -10.07 -13.20
CA ASN A 251 -13.08 -9.26 -14.34
C ASN A 251 -13.17 -10.04 -15.65
N LEU A 252 -12.74 -11.30 -15.67
CA LEU A 252 -12.86 -12.17 -16.83
C LEU A 252 -14.32 -12.32 -17.28
N MET A 253 -15.23 -12.72 -16.37
CA MET A 253 -16.66 -12.80 -16.67
C MET A 253 -17.27 -11.45 -17.09
N THR A 254 -16.78 -10.34 -16.53
CA THR A 254 -17.22 -8.99 -16.93
C THR A 254 -16.77 -8.65 -18.35
N VAL A 255 -15.53 -8.96 -18.74
CA VAL A 255 -15.07 -8.76 -20.12
C VAL A 255 -15.84 -9.65 -21.08
N MET A 256 -15.97 -10.95 -20.79
CA MET A 256 -16.74 -11.90 -21.61
C MET A 256 -18.17 -11.38 -21.88
N GLY A 257 -18.87 -10.91 -20.85
CA GLY A 257 -20.20 -10.32 -21.02
C GLY A 257 -20.20 -9.04 -21.84
N SER A 258 -19.20 -8.16 -21.62
CA SER A 258 -19.12 -6.86 -22.28
C SER A 258 -18.76 -6.97 -23.77
N ILE A 259 -17.83 -7.85 -24.15
CA ILE A 259 -17.54 -8.11 -25.57
C ILE A 259 -18.69 -8.85 -26.26
N THR A 260 -19.46 -9.66 -25.54
CA THR A 260 -20.71 -10.25 -26.05
C THR A 260 -21.76 -9.18 -26.35
N THR A 261 -21.93 -8.17 -25.50
CA THR A 261 -22.79 -7.02 -25.80
C THR A 261 -22.32 -6.29 -27.05
N ILE A 262 -21.01 -6.04 -27.16
CA ILE A 262 -20.43 -5.36 -28.32
C ILE A 262 -20.69 -6.16 -29.61
N ALA A 263 -20.39 -7.45 -29.67
CA ALA A 263 -20.63 -8.27 -30.87
C ALA A 263 -22.10 -8.31 -31.31
N LYS A 264 -23.05 -8.34 -30.37
CA LYS A 264 -24.50 -8.34 -30.69
C LYS A 264 -25.00 -6.96 -31.15
N GLN A 265 -24.51 -5.88 -30.55
CA GLN A 265 -24.88 -4.53 -30.99
C GLN A 265 -24.06 -4.05 -32.21
N ARG A 266 -22.90 -4.66 -32.50
CA ARG A 266 -21.94 -4.25 -33.54
C ARG A 266 -21.31 -5.50 -34.18
N PRO A 267 -21.99 -6.14 -35.16
CA PRO A 267 -21.54 -7.37 -35.80
C PRO A 267 -20.15 -7.35 -36.42
N ASP A 268 -19.59 -6.18 -36.76
CA ASP A 268 -18.21 -6.03 -37.24
C ASP A 268 -17.15 -6.59 -36.28
N TYR A 269 -17.46 -6.70 -34.98
CA TYR A 269 -16.60 -7.29 -33.95
C TYR A 269 -16.88 -8.78 -33.69
N PHE A 270 -17.90 -9.37 -34.32
CA PHE A 270 -18.40 -10.72 -33.99
C PHE A 270 -17.33 -11.81 -34.20
N SER A 271 -16.57 -11.75 -35.31
CA SER A 271 -15.46 -12.67 -35.60
C SER A 271 -14.38 -12.63 -34.53
N LYS A 272 -13.90 -11.43 -34.17
CA LYS A 272 -12.91 -11.23 -33.09
C LYS A 272 -13.40 -11.78 -31.75
N VAL A 273 -14.69 -11.66 -31.44
CA VAL A 273 -15.26 -12.19 -30.19
C VAL A 273 -15.33 -13.72 -30.18
N VAL A 274 -15.72 -14.36 -31.29
CA VAL A 274 -15.70 -15.84 -31.39
C VAL A 274 -14.27 -16.37 -31.25
N GLN A 275 -13.29 -15.76 -31.93
CA GLN A 275 -11.86 -16.11 -31.82
C GLN A 275 -11.31 -15.91 -30.41
N ALA A 276 -11.66 -14.80 -29.73
CA ALA A 276 -11.24 -14.54 -28.35
C ALA A 276 -11.84 -15.55 -27.34
N PHE A 277 -13.01 -16.10 -27.63
CA PHE A 277 -13.63 -17.16 -26.84
C PHE A 277 -13.05 -18.55 -27.13
N GLU A 278 -12.69 -18.86 -28.37
CA GLU A 278 -11.93 -20.07 -28.73
C GLU A 278 -10.57 -20.07 -28.00
N ALA A 279 -9.82 -18.97 -28.10
CA ALA A 279 -8.52 -18.81 -27.44
C ALA A 279 -8.61 -18.91 -25.90
N LEU A 280 -9.66 -18.37 -25.28
CA LEU A 280 -9.88 -18.45 -23.83
C LEU A 280 -10.27 -19.85 -23.35
N GLN A 281 -11.06 -20.61 -24.13
CA GLN A 281 -11.44 -21.98 -23.77
C GLN A 281 -10.24 -22.94 -23.80
N VAL A 282 -9.23 -22.66 -24.63
CA VAL A 282 -7.95 -23.39 -24.64
C VAL A 282 -7.03 -22.90 -23.52
N ASN A 283 -6.88 -21.58 -23.36
CA ASN A 283 -5.92 -20.94 -22.46
C ASN A 283 -6.60 -20.26 -21.27
N LEU A 284 -7.27 -21.03 -20.40
CA LEU A 284 -7.82 -20.46 -19.15
C LEU A 284 -6.68 -20.01 -18.21
N PRO A 285 -6.77 -18.84 -17.56
CA PRO A 285 -5.72 -18.35 -16.66
C PRO A 285 -5.42 -19.34 -15.51
N PRO A 286 -4.15 -19.71 -15.27
CA PRO A 286 -3.78 -20.75 -14.30
C PRO A 286 -3.92 -20.30 -12.83
N THR A 287 -4.17 -19.01 -12.58
CA THR A 287 -4.43 -18.44 -11.26
C THR A 287 -5.84 -18.72 -10.73
N LEU A 288 -6.75 -19.24 -11.57
CA LEU A 288 -8.15 -19.46 -11.21
C LEU A 288 -8.34 -20.73 -10.39
N ALA A 289 -8.98 -20.61 -9.23
CA ALA A 289 -9.36 -21.76 -8.42
C ALA A 289 -10.37 -22.67 -9.13
N LYS A 290 -10.41 -23.97 -8.81
CA LYS A 290 -11.28 -24.97 -9.49
C LYS A 290 -12.77 -24.56 -9.55
N SER A 291 -13.27 -23.92 -8.49
CA SER A 291 -14.63 -23.35 -8.45
C SER A 291 -14.82 -22.18 -9.42
N GLN A 292 -13.85 -21.27 -9.50
CA GLN A 292 -13.83 -20.14 -10.42
C GLN A 292 -13.75 -20.61 -11.88
N VAL A 293 -12.94 -21.63 -12.19
CA VAL A 293 -12.87 -22.28 -13.52
C VAL A 293 -14.25 -22.81 -13.95
N SER A 294 -14.99 -23.45 -13.03
CA SER A 294 -16.37 -23.89 -13.29
C SER A 294 -17.32 -22.72 -13.55
N SER A 295 -17.22 -21.63 -12.77
CA SER A 295 -18.00 -20.41 -13.00
C SER A 295 -17.71 -19.77 -14.35
N VAL A 296 -16.43 -19.66 -14.73
CA VAL A 296 -15.97 -19.10 -16.00
C VAL A 296 -16.46 -19.94 -17.18
N ARG A 297 -16.29 -21.28 -17.17
CA ARG A 297 -16.83 -22.16 -18.21
C ARG A 297 -18.36 -22.07 -18.33
N LYS A 298 -19.09 -21.99 -17.20
CA LYS A 298 -20.55 -21.80 -17.21
C LYS A 298 -20.97 -20.45 -17.81
N ASN A 299 -20.25 -19.38 -17.48
CA ASN A 299 -20.48 -18.04 -18.02
C ASN A 299 -20.14 -17.98 -19.53
N LEU A 300 -19.06 -18.62 -19.96
CA LEU A 300 -18.68 -18.76 -21.37
C LEU A 300 -19.74 -19.54 -22.17
N LYS A 301 -20.25 -20.67 -21.67
CA LYS A 301 -21.38 -21.42 -22.28
C LYS A 301 -22.61 -20.52 -22.45
N MET A 302 -22.94 -19.71 -21.44
CA MET A 302 -24.07 -18.77 -21.48
C MET A 302 -23.88 -17.68 -22.56
N HIS A 303 -22.68 -17.12 -22.68
CA HIS A 303 -22.39 -16.10 -23.70
C HIS A 303 -22.31 -16.68 -25.12
N MET A 304 -21.74 -17.88 -25.31
CA MET A 304 -21.79 -18.62 -26.57
C MET A 304 -23.25 -18.92 -27.02
N LEU A 305 -24.12 -19.40 -26.11
CA LEU A 305 -25.55 -19.59 -26.41
C LEU A 305 -26.26 -18.27 -26.70
N SER A 306 -25.79 -17.13 -26.16
CA SER A 306 -26.35 -15.82 -26.47
C SER A 306 -25.86 -15.24 -27.79
N LEU A 307 -24.68 -15.63 -28.28
CA LEU A 307 -24.19 -15.27 -29.62
C LEU A 307 -24.84 -16.14 -30.70
N LEU A 308 -25.04 -17.43 -30.46
CA LEU A 308 -25.69 -18.33 -31.42
C LEU A 308 -27.12 -17.88 -31.81
N ARG A 309 -27.83 -17.17 -30.92
CA ARG A 309 -29.17 -16.63 -31.19
C ARG A 309 -29.17 -15.42 -32.14
N HIS A 310 -28.00 -14.84 -32.40
CA HIS A 310 -27.86 -13.61 -33.18
C HIS A 310 -27.84 -13.93 -34.69
N PRO A 311 -28.48 -13.13 -35.57
CA PRO A 311 -28.47 -13.38 -37.01
C PRO A 311 -27.07 -13.51 -37.60
N ALA A 312 -26.16 -12.59 -37.25
CA ALA A 312 -24.76 -12.59 -37.68
C ALA A 312 -23.93 -13.81 -37.19
N SER A 313 -24.51 -14.72 -36.41
CA SER A 313 -23.86 -15.99 -36.07
C SER A 313 -23.81 -16.98 -37.24
N GLN A 314 -24.57 -16.76 -38.32
CA GLN A 314 -24.80 -17.72 -39.41
C GLN A 314 -23.52 -18.38 -39.93
N ASP A 315 -22.47 -17.59 -40.20
CA ASP A 315 -21.20 -18.07 -40.74
C ASP A 315 -20.31 -18.78 -39.68
N TYR A 316 -20.58 -18.52 -38.40
CA TYR A 316 -19.84 -19.01 -37.23
C TYR A 316 -20.55 -20.19 -36.53
N ILE A 317 -21.75 -20.60 -36.99
CA ILE A 317 -22.53 -21.70 -36.39
C ILE A 317 -21.67 -22.96 -36.14
N PRO A 318 -20.81 -23.43 -37.06
CA PRO A 318 -19.98 -24.62 -36.81
C PRO A 318 -18.99 -24.42 -35.64
N GLN A 319 -18.27 -23.28 -35.62
CA GLN A 319 -17.28 -22.96 -34.58
C GLN A 319 -17.95 -22.83 -33.20
N ILE A 320 -19.03 -22.05 -33.13
CA ILE A 320 -19.79 -21.83 -31.88
C ILE A 320 -20.42 -23.14 -31.40
N THR A 321 -20.91 -24.00 -32.30
CA THR A 321 -21.50 -25.30 -31.94
C THR A 321 -20.45 -26.24 -31.35
N THR A 322 -19.26 -26.35 -31.93
CA THR A 322 -18.18 -27.19 -31.39
C THR A 322 -17.74 -26.70 -30.01
N LEU A 323 -17.47 -25.40 -29.85
CA LEU A 323 -17.13 -24.81 -28.54
C LEU A 323 -18.23 -25.04 -27.49
N LEU A 324 -19.50 -25.00 -27.91
CA LEU A 324 -20.63 -25.33 -27.03
C LEU A 324 -20.63 -26.81 -26.63
N THR A 325 -20.35 -27.74 -27.53
CA THR A 325 -20.22 -29.17 -27.20
C THR A 325 -19.09 -29.41 -26.21
N ASP A 326 -17.92 -28.80 -26.40
CA ASP A 326 -16.77 -28.93 -25.48
C ASP A 326 -17.01 -28.26 -24.11
N LEU A 327 -17.92 -27.28 -24.06
CA LEU A 327 -18.45 -26.67 -22.82
C LEU A 327 -19.61 -27.45 -22.19
N GLY A 328 -19.97 -28.63 -22.70
CA GLY A 328 -21.06 -29.45 -22.18
C GLY A 328 -22.45 -28.87 -22.48
N ALA A 329 -22.65 -28.29 -23.66
CA ALA A 329 -23.99 -28.01 -24.20
C ALA A 329 -24.62 -29.26 -24.79
N THR A 330 -25.88 -29.50 -24.44
CA THR A 330 -26.70 -30.53 -25.07
C THR A 330 -27.17 -30.06 -26.44
N ASN A 331 -27.35 -30.99 -27.38
CA ASN A 331 -27.90 -30.68 -28.71
C ASN A 331 -29.27 -29.97 -28.62
N SER A 332 -30.05 -30.19 -27.55
CA SER A 332 -31.30 -29.46 -27.32
C SER A 332 -31.08 -27.97 -26.99
N GLU A 333 -30.08 -27.64 -26.16
CA GLU A 333 -29.75 -26.23 -25.84
C GLU A 333 -29.24 -25.47 -27.07
N VAL A 334 -28.42 -26.13 -27.90
CA VAL A 334 -27.89 -25.59 -29.17
C VAL A 334 -29.03 -25.35 -30.16
N MET A 335 -29.84 -26.37 -30.45
CA MET A 335 -30.94 -26.27 -31.43
C MET A 335 -32.02 -25.25 -31.00
N LYS A 336 -32.31 -25.12 -29.70
CA LYS A 336 -33.19 -24.06 -29.16
C LYS A 336 -32.60 -22.66 -29.25
N SER A 337 -31.30 -22.53 -29.52
CA SER A 337 -30.56 -21.26 -29.57
C SER A 337 -30.06 -20.91 -30.97
N MET A 338 -30.32 -21.73 -31.99
CA MET A 338 -30.05 -21.37 -33.40
C MET A 338 -30.97 -20.24 -33.88
N PRO A 339 -30.52 -19.39 -34.82
CA PRO A 339 -31.37 -18.38 -35.43
C PRO A 339 -32.35 -19.05 -36.41
N LYS A 340 -33.57 -18.52 -36.53
CA LYS A 340 -34.51 -18.97 -37.57
C LYS A 340 -34.01 -18.48 -38.92
N ILE A 341 -33.52 -19.40 -39.76
CA ILE A 341 -33.05 -19.09 -41.11
C ILE A 341 -34.23 -18.61 -41.95
N ASP A 342 -34.10 -17.42 -42.53
CA ASP A 342 -35.08 -16.86 -43.45
C ASP A 342 -35.02 -17.60 -44.80
N GLU A 343 -36.16 -18.16 -45.25
CA GLU A 343 -36.25 -18.96 -46.47
C GLU A 343 -35.83 -18.19 -47.74
N SER A 344 -35.89 -16.85 -47.70
CA SER A 344 -35.43 -16.00 -48.81
C SER A 344 -33.94 -16.14 -49.12
N ARG A 345 -33.07 -16.36 -48.11
CA ARG A 345 -31.65 -16.65 -48.33
C ARG A 345 -31.43 -18.06 -48.87
N LYS A 346 -32.27 -19.03 -48.50
CA LYS A 346 -32.12 -20.45 -48.84
C LYS A 346 -32.22 -20.71 -50.35
N ARG A 347 -33.15 -20.04 -51.05
CA ARG A 347 -33.30 -20.17 -52.51
C ARG A 347 -32.05 -19.78 -53.30
N LYS A 348 -31.30 -18.76 -52.85
CA LYS A 348 -30.02 -18.36 -53.49
C LYS A 348 -28.86 -19.34 -53.27
N ALA A 349 -28.98 -20.27 -52.33
CA ALA A 349 -27.99 -21.32 -52.12
C ALA A 349 -28.35 -22.61 -52.88
N GLU A 350 -29.63 -22.97 -52.94
CA GLU A 350 -30.08 -24.24 -53.54
C GLU A 350 -29.99 -24.27 -55.07
N GLU A 351 -30.01 -23.12 -55.76
CA GLU A 351 -29.76 -23.04 -57.22
C GLU A 351 -28.30 -23.33 -57.60
N ALA A 352 -27.34 -23.26 -56.66
CA ALA A 352 -25.92 -23.42 -56.92
C ALA A 352 -25.39 -24.87 -56.73
N SER A 353 -26.21 -25.81 -56.23
CA SER A 353 -25.72 -27.13 -55.79
C SER A 353 -26.64 -28.31 -56.13
N ALA A 354 -26.89 -28.56 -57.41
CA ALA A 354 -27.61 -29.75 -57.91
C ALA A 354 -26.62 -30.80 -58.50
N PRO A 355 -26.33 -31.92 -57.80
CA PRO A 355 -25.37 -32.91 -58.27
C PRO A 355 -25.99 -33.97 -59.21
N ALA A 356 -25.28 -34.31 -60.29
CA ALA A 356 -25.65 -35.41 -61.18
C ALA A 356 -25.43 -36.79 -60.53
N LYS A 357 -26.20 -37.80 -60.95
CA LYS A 357 -26.22 -39.14 -60.33
C LYS A 357 -25.33 -40.16 -61.06
N LYS A 358 -24.42 -40.77 -60.27
CA LYS A 358 -23.99 -42.19 -60.30
C LYS A 358 -23.79 -42.89 -61.66
N ALA A 359 -22.54 -43.26 -61.93
CA ALA A 359 -22.19 -44.56 -62.51
C ALA A 359 -20.94 -45.12 -61.80
N LYS A 360 -20.68 -46.43 -61.91
CA LYS A 360 -19.55 -47.16 -61.29
C LYS A 360 -19.08 -48.25 -62.26
N VAL A 361 -17.77 -48.37 -62.48
CA VAL A 361 -16.99 -49.61 -62.73
C VAL A 361 -15.51 -49.24 -62.88
N GLU A 362 -14.60 -50.14 -62.53
CA GLU A 362 -13.14 -49.98 -62.67
C GLU A 362 -12.63 -50.09 -64.12
N ILE A 363 -11.51 -49.43 -64.43
CA ILE A 363 -10.22 -50.01 -64.89
C ILE A 363 -9.19 -48.86 -65.08
N GLU A 364 -7.90 -49.20 -65.05
CA GLU A 364 -6.75 -48.28 -64.91
C GLU A 364 -6.05 -47.95 -66.25
N GLN A 365 -5.05 -47.04 -66.20
CA GLN A 365 -3.95 -46.85 -67.17
C GLN A 365 -4.35 -46.28 -68.57
N GLU A 366 -3.57 -45.43 -69.26
CA GLU A 366 -2.40 -44.61 -68.89
C GLU A 366 -2.24 -43.41 -69.87
N GLU A 367 -1.09 -42.74 -69.82
CA GLU A 367 -0.57 -41.56 -70.54
C GLU A 367 -0.68 -41.64 -72.11
N ASP A 368 -0.46 -40.60 -72.95
CA ASP A 368 0.20 -39.29 -72.79
C ASP A 368 -0.03 -38.30 -74.00
N TYR A 369 0.67 -37.15 -73.98
CA TYR A 369 1.13 -36.25 -75.06
C TYR A 369 0.24 -35.14 -75.68
N LEU A 370 0.63 -33.88 -75.35
CA LEU A 370 0.81 -32.63 -76.16
C LEU A 370 -0.02 -32.40 -77.46
N THR A 371 -0.48 -31.19 -77.83
CA THR A 371 0.04 -29.82 -77.53
C THR A 371 -1.05 -28.72 -77.68
N THR A 372 -0.75 -27.49 -77.24
CA THR A 372 -1.44 -26.18 -77.40
C THR A 372 -1.80 -25.78 -78.85
N PRO A 373 -2.65 -24.75 -79.17
CA PRO A 373 -3.03 -23.55 -78.35
C PRO A 373 -4.47 -22.98 -78.48
N PHE A 374 -4.83 -21.94 -77.69
CA PHE A 374 -5.22 -20.55 -78.10
C PHE A 374 -5.80 -19.72 -76.91
N VAL A 375 -6.33 -18.51 -77.14
CA VAL A 375 -6.44 -17.39 -76.17
C VAL A 375 -7.83 -16.72 -76.12
N GLU A 376 -8.33 -16.42 -74.90
CA GLU A 376 -9.13 -15.24 -74.50
C GLU A 376 -9.19 -15.22 -72.95
N ARG A 377 -8.72 -14.22 -72.17
CA ARG A 377 -8.88 -12.75 -72.11
C ARG A 377 -10.25 -12.29 -71.54
N GLY A 378 -10.32 -12.02 -70.23
CA GLY A 378 -11.55 -11.55 -69.56
C GLY A 378 -11.36 -10.87 -68.18
N THR A 379 -10.95 -9.60 -68.19
CA THR A 379 -11.12 -8.56 -67.12
C THR A 379 -11.05 -8.95 -65.63
N THR A 380 -9.96 -8.53 -64.96
CA THR A 380 -9.84 -8.44 -63.49
C THR A 380 -10.62 -7.26 -62.89
N SER A 381 -11.15 -7.42 -61.68
CA SER A 381 -11.42 -6.31 -60.75
C SER A 381 -10.77 -6.58 -59.39
N VAL A 382 -9.95 -5.65 -58.90
CA VAL A 382 -9.10 -5.88 -57.72
C VAL A 382 -9.75 -5.27 -56.47
N ILE A 383 -10.20 -6.13 -55.55
CA ILE A 383 -10.71 -5.72 -54.24
C ILE A 383 -9.55 -5.75 -53.22
N LYS A 384 -9.27 -4.60 -52.59
CA LYS A 384 -8.30 -4.52 -51.47
C LYS A 384 -8.92 -5.14 -50.20
N GLN A 385 -8.51 -6.37 -49.86
CA GLN A 385 -8.92 -7.06 -48.63
C GLN A 385 -8.30 -6.40 -47.38
N LYS A 386 -8.89 -6.64 -46.20
CA LYS A 386 -8.42 -6.10 -44.93
C LYS A 386 -7.37 -7.03 -44.31
N PRO A 387 -6.45 -6.52 -43.46
CA PRO A 387 -5.41 -7.35 -42.84
C PRO A 387 -5.95 -8.46 -41.90
N ALA A 388 -7.22 -8.38 -41.48
CA ALA A 388 -7.87 -9.45 -40.71
C ALA A 388 -8.19 -10.69 -41.56
N ASP A 389 -8.53 -10.51 -42.84
CA ASP A 389 -8.90 -11.59 -43.75
C ASP A 389 -7.68 -12.51 -43.99
N LEU A 390 -6.51 -11.90 -44.19
CA LEU A 390 -5.22 -12.60 -44.38
C LEU A 390 -4.86 -13.52 -43.21
N GLN A 391 -5.17 -13.14 -41.97
CA GLN A 391 -4.94 -14.00 -40.81
C GLN A 391 -5.90 -15.20 -40.79
N HIS A 392 -7.17 -15.01 -41.15
CA HIS A 392 -8.12 -16.11 -41.26
C HIS A 392 -7.69 -17.09 -42.37
N THR A 393 -7.28 -16.59 -43.53
CA THR A 393 -6.72 -17.38 -44.63
C THR A 393 -5.46 -18.16 -44.21
N ALA A 394 -4.56 -17.56 -43.43
CA ALA A 394 -3.37 -18.24 -42.91
C ALA A 394 -3.72 -19.38 -41.92
N ILE A 395 -4.73 -19.18 -41.06
CA ILE A 395 -5.23 -20.23 -40.16
C ILE A 395 -5.88 -21.36 -40.97
N ASP A 396 -6.70 -21.05 -41.97
CA ASP A 396 -7.43 -22.05 -42.77
C ASP A 396 -6.49 -22.91 -43.64
N ILE A 397 -5.50 -22.29 -44.32
CA ILE A 397 -4.47 -23.03 -45.08
C ILE A 397 -3.67 -23.96 -44.14
N THR A 398 -3.32 -23.48 -42.95
CA THR A 398 -2.59 -24.30 -41.95
C THR A 398 -3.48 -25.41 -41.39
N SER A 399 -4.77 -25.14 -41.15
CA SER A 399 -5.75 -26.11 -40.66
C SER A 399 -5.98 -27.24 -41.66
N ASN A 400 -5.97 -26.96 -42.97
CA ASN A 400 -6.16 -28.00 -43.98
C ASN A 400 -4.94 -28.93 -44.08
N ASP A 401 -3.71 -28.40 -44.08
CA ASP A 401 -2.49 -29.21 -44.10
C ASP A 401 -2.31 -30.04 -42.81
N LEU A 402 -2.70 -29.50 -41.66
CA LEU A 402 -2.73 -30.26 -40.40
C LEU A 402 -3.83 -31.33 -40.39
N TYR A 403 -4.99 -31.07 -41.00
CA TYR A 403 -6.08 -32.06 -41.10
C TYR A 403 -5.64 -33.29 -41.90
N GLU A 404 -4.91 -33.12 -42.99
CA GLU A 404 -4.31 -34.24 -43.73
C GLU A 404 -3.30 -35.01 -42.86
N ARG A 405 -2.42 -34.30 -42.15
CA ARG A 405 -1.35 -34.88 -41.32
C ARG A 405 -1.79 -35.54 -40.02
N LEU A 406 -2.98 -35.23 -39.49
CA LEU A 406 -3.53 -35.86 -38.27
C LEU A 406 -4.02 -37.30 -38.55
N THR A 407 -3.09 -38.21 -38.84
CA THR A 407 -3.31 -39.66 -38.92
C THR A 407 -3.16 -40.29 -37.52
N PRO A 408 -3.75 -41.47 -37.26
CA PRO A 408 -3.60 -42.15 -35.96
C PRO A 408 -2.13 -42.43 -35.59
N HIS A 409 -1.29 -42.75 -36.59
CA HIS A 409 0.16 -42.97 -36.41
C HIS A 409 0.86 -41.68 -35.97
N ASN A 410 0.72 -40.60 -36.75
CA ASN A 410 1.37 -39.32 -36.45
C ASN A 410 0.91 -38.73 -35.10
N VAL A 411 -0.35 -38.96 -34.72
CA VAL A 411 -0.88 -38.55 -33.41
C VAL A 411 -0.29 -39.40 -32.28
N ALA A 412 -0.12 -40.72 -32.47
CA ALA A 412 0.56 -41.57 -31.49
C ALA A 412 2.02 -41.17 -31.30
N ASP A 413 2.76 -40.91 -32.39
CA ASP A 413 4.15 -40.44 -32.33
C ASP A 413 4.26 -39.08 -31.61
N LEU A 414 3.38 -38.14 -31.92
CA LEU A 414 3.33 -36.82 -31.27
C LEU A 414 3.07 -36.95 -29.76
N VAL A 415 2.15 -37.84 -29.37
CA VAL A 415 1.87 -38.13 -27.96
C VAL A 415 3.11 -38.75 -27.30
N LEU A 416 3.73 -39.78 -27.89
CA LEU A 416 4.92 -40.45 -27.36
C LEU A 416 6.10 -39.49 -27.17
N ILE A 417 6.34 -38.60 -28.13
CA ILE A 417 7.34 -37.51 -28.01
C ILE A 417 6.98 -36.58 -26.84
N SER A 418 5.70 -36.21 -26.70
CA SER A 418 5.25 -35.35 -25.60
C SER A 418 5.29 -36.00 -24.21
N MET A 419 5.32 -37.34 -24.10
CA MET A 419 5.33 -38.02 -22.80
C MET A 419 6.56 -37.68 -21.96
N VAL A 420 7.70 -37.38 -22.59
CA VAL A 420 8.94 -36.94 -21.91
C VAL A 420 8.78 -35.56 -21.25
N MET A 421 7.81 -34.77 -21.69
CA MET A 421 7.50 -33.43 -21.16
C MET A 421 6.39 -33.45 -20.09
N LEU A 422 5.85 -34.63 -19.74
CA LEU A 422 4.80 -34.79 -18.73
C LEU A 422 5.39 -35.26 -17.38
N PRO A 423 4.84 -34.82 -16.24
CA PRO A 423 5.26 -35.32 -14.94
C PRO A 423 4.84 -36.78 -14.72
N GLU A 424 5.70 -37.56 -14.08
CA GLU A 424 5.50 -39.00 -13.82
C GLU A 424 4.19 -39.32 -13.06
N THR A 425 3.73 -38.38 -12.22
CA THR A 425 2.47 -38.48 -11.48
C THR A 425 1.42 -37.53 -12.05
N MET A 426 0.23 -38.03 -12.38
CA MET A 426 -0.89 -37.22 -12.89
C MET A 426 -1.21 -36.05 -11.95
N PRO A 427 -1.14 -34.78 -12.40
CA PRO A 427 -1.41 -33.64 -11.55
C PRO A 427 -2.85 -33.62 -11.03
N ALA A 428 -3.03 -33.47 -9.72
CA ALA A 428 -4.34 -33.37 -9.05
C ALA A 428 -5.17 -32.14 -9.47
N HIS A 429 -4.59 -31.22 -10.25
CA HIS A 429 -5.34 -30.22 -11.02
C HIS A 429 -6.00 -30.86 -12.24
N PHE A 430 -5.19 -31.39 -13.17
CA PHE A 430 -5.61 -32.01 -14.43
C PHE A 430 -6.70 -33.07 -14.22
N GLN A 431 -6.49 -34.01 -13.29
CA GLN A 431 -7.45 -35.08 -12.97
C GLN A 431 -8.84 -34.54 -12.59
N SER A 432 -8.92 -33.35 -11.99
CA SER A 432 -10.17 -32.73 -11.56
C SER A 432 -10.80 -31.74 -12.56
N THR A 433 -10.09 -31.42 -13.65
CA THR A 433 -10.54 -30.49 -14.70
C THR A 433 -10.75 -31.18 -16.06
N TYR A 434 -10.34 -32.45 -16.16
CA TYR A 434 -10.51 -33.30 -17.33
C TYR A 434 -11.99 -33.67 -17.54
N THR A 435 -12.55 -33.20 -18.64
CA THR A 435 -13.85 -33.63 -19.17
C THR A 435 -13.63 -34.57 -20.36
N PRO A 436 -14.13 -35.81 -20.34
CA PRO A 436 -14.03 -36.73 -21.48
C PRO A 436 -14.71 -36.14 -22.73
N ILE A 437 -14.02 -36.17 -23.88
CA ILE A 437 -14.57 -35.68 -25.14
C ILE A 437 -15.58 -36.71 -25.69
N ALA A 438 -16.87 -36.39 -25.61
CA ALA A 438 -17.96 -37.32 -25.90
C ALA A 438 -18.05 -37.80 -27.37
N ALA A 439 -17.32 -37.19 -28.29
CA ALA A 439 -17.31 -37.49 -29.73
C ALA A 439 -15.88 -37.70 -30.28
N ALA A 440 -15.02 -38.32 -29.47
CA ALA A 440 -13.63 -38.61 -29.83
C ALA A 440 -13.51 -39.44 -31.13
N GLY A 441 -12.60 -39.03 -32.02
CA GLY A 441 -12.30 -39.72 -33.28
C GLY A 441 -13.17 -39.34 -34.49
N THR A 442 -14.15 -38.45 -34.33
CA THR A 442 -14.99 -38.00 -35.46
C THR A 442 -14.22 -37.08 -36.42
N GLU A 443 -14.57 -37.09 -37.72
CA GLU A 443 -13.96 -36.16 -38.70
C GLU A 443 -14.12 -34.68 -38.31
N ALA A 444 -15.27 -34.32 -37.73
CA ALA A 444 -15.54 -32.97 -37.24
C ALA A 444 -14.57 -32.58 -36.11
N GLN A 445 -14.33 -33.48 -35.14
CA GLN A 445 -13.34 -33.26 -34.10
C GLN A 445 -11.91 -33.21 -34.68
N LYS A 446 -11.58 -34.06 -35.66
CA LYS A 446 -10.28 -34.01 -36.35
C LYS A 446 -10.07 -32.67 -37.08
N LYS A 447 -11.10 -32.11 -37.73
CA LYS A 447 -11.08 -30.74 -38.29
C LYS A 447 -10.93 -29.67 -37.21
N HIS A 448 -11.59 -29.82 -36.06
CA HIS A 448 -11.44 -28.87 -34.96
C HIS A 448 -10.03 -28.89 -34.34
N MET A 449 -9.47 -30.07 -34.05
CA MET A 449 -8.08 -30.19 -33.58
C MET A 449 -7.07 -29.60 -34.57
N ALA A 450 -7.28 -29.80 -35.87
CA ALA A 450 -6.46 -29.19 -36.91
C ALA A 450 -6.52 -27.65 -36.86
N ARG A 451 -7.72 -27.06 -36.66
CA ARG A 451 -7.88 -25.61 -36.52
C ARG A 451 -7.31 -25.07 -35.21
N LEU A 452 -7.47 -25.76 -34.07
CA LEU A 452 -6.87 -25.36 -32.80
C LEU A 452 -5.33 -25.31 -32.88
N LEU A 453 -4.73 -26.37 -33.45
CA LEU A 453 -3.28 -26.42 -33.69
C LEU A 453 -2.84 -25.37 -34.71
N ALA A 454 -3.62 -25.13 -35.77
CA ALA A 454 -3.35 -24.08 -36.74
C ALA A 454 -3.37 -22.68 -36.09
N THR A 455 -4.35 -22.39 -35.23
CA THR A 455 -4.44 -21.11 -34.51
C THR A 455 -3.26 -20.93 -33.56
N GLN A 456 -2.88 -21.95 -32.78
CA GLN A 456 -1.69 -21.89 -31.91
C GLN A 456 -0.39 -21.70 -32.70
N LEU A 457 -0.17 -22.48 -33.76
CA LEU A 457 1.02 -22.35 -34.61
C LEU A 457 1.07 -20.98 -35.29
N THR A 458 -0.05 -20.51 -35.84
CA THR A 458 -0.15 -19.17 -36.46
C THR A 458 0.16 -18.06 -35.44
N THR A 459 -0.35 -18.18 -34.21
CA THR A 459 -0.04 -17.22 -33.12
C THR A 459 1.45 -17.22 -32.76
N ALA A 460 2.11 -18.37 -32.87
CA ALA A 460 3.55 -18.53 -32.67
C ALA A 460 4.41 -18.25 -33.92
N GLY A 461 3.84 -17.70 -35.00
CA GLY A 461 4.58 -17.38 -36.23
C GLY A 461 4.92 -18.59 -37.11
N MET A 462 4.30 -19.73 -36.86
CA MET A 462 4.54 -21.02 -37.52
C MET A 462 3.33 -21.49 -38.35
N GLY A 463 3.53 -22.49 -39.22
CA GLY A 463 2.48 -23.09 -40.03
C GLY A 463 2.55 -22.74 -41.52
N LYS A 464 1.92 -23.57 -42.35
CA LYS A 464 1.97 -23.48 -43.82
C LYS A 464 1.31 -22.21 -44.35
N GLY A 465 0.18 -21.81 -43.79
CA GLY A 465 -0.56 -20.63 -44.25
C GLY A 465 0.14 -19.30 -43.97
N ILE A 466 0.93 -19.18 -42.89
CA ILE A 466 1.82 -18.02 -42.71
C ILE A 466 2.85 -17.98 -43.84
N ARG A 467 3.49 -19.11 -44.15
CA ARG A 467 4.47 -19.19 -45.24
C ARG A 467 3.84 -18.88 -46.59
N GLU A 468 2.65 -19.39 -46.90
CA GLU A 468 1.97 -19.13 -48.17
C GLU A 468 1.48 -17.67 -48.28
N VAL A 469 1.00 -17.05 -47.20
CA VAL A 469 0.62 -15.61 -47.19
C VAL A 469 1.85 -14.70 -47.29
N GLN A 470 2.95 -15.02 -46.60
CA GLN A 470 4.24 -14.33 -46.77
C GLN A 470 4.78 -14.50 -48.19
N LYS A 471 4.59 -15.68 -48.78
CA LYS A 471 5.01 -15.98 -50.16
C LYS A 471 4.17 -15.21 -51.18
N GLN A 472 2.84 -15.13 -51.03
CA GLN A 472 1.97 -14.27 -51.84
C GLN A 472 2.32 -12.77 -51.71
N GLN A 473 2.70 -12.31 -50.52
CA GLN A 473 3.25 -10.96 -50.32
C GLN A 473 4.63 -10.78 -50.99
N SER A 474 5.47 -11.84 -51.02
CA SER A 474 6.74 -11.83 -51.75
C SER A 474 6.57 -11.91 -53.27
N ASP A 475 5.55 -12.60 -53.77
CA ASP A 475 5.31 -12.79 -55.20
C ASP A 475 4.62 -11.55 -55.81
N THR A 476 3.85 -10.80 -55.01
CA THR A 476 3.42 -9.43 -55.35
C THR A 476 4.52 -8.36 -55.18
N SER A 477 5.74 -8.77 -54.81
CA SER A 477 6.93 -7.91 -54.74
C SER A 477 8.15 -8.49 -55.48
N LYS A 478 7.91 -9.35 -56.49
CA LYS A 478 8.94 -9.95 -57.37
C LYS A 478 8.83 -9.53 -58.85
N GLU A 479 8.09 -8.46 -59.15
CA GLU A 479 8.16 -7.81 -60.47
C GLU A 479 9.25 -6.72 -60.56
N ASP A 480 9.90 -6.39 -59.43
CA ASP A 480 11.22 -5.72 -59.36
C ASP A 480 12.13 -6.55 -58.42
N GLY A 481 13.43 -6.65 -58.74
CA GLY A 481 14.25 -7.79 -58.30
C GLY A 481 15.45 -7.52 -57.38
N SER A 482 15.87 -8.58 -56.68
CA SER A 482 17.11 -8.75 -55.87
C SER A 482 17.18 -7.97 -54.54
N ALA A 483 17.73 -8.48 -53.42
CA ALA A 483 18.28 -9.81 -53.11
C ALA A 483 18.01 -10.21 -51.62
N SER A 484 18.25 -11.48 -51.25
CA SER A 484 18.04 -12.05 -49.90
C SER A 484 19.20 -11.72 -48.91
N PRO A 485 19.09 -11.96 -47.57
CA PRO A 485 19.22 -13.34 -47.04
C PRO A 485 18.45 -13.72 -45.73
N GLU A 486 17.99 -14.98 -45.69
CA GLU A 486 18.07 -15.98 -44.59
C GLU A 486 17.65 -15.66 -43.12
N TYR A 487 17.85 -16.62 -42.20
CA TYR A 487 16.82 -16.99 -41.20
C TYR A 487 17.35 -17.57 -39.86
N GLN A 488 17.15 -16.83 -38.75
CA GLN A 488 17.15 -17.31 -37.33
C GLN A 488 18.51 -17.82 -36.76
N PRO A 489 18.68 -18.13 -35.44
CA PRO A 489 17.73 -18.11 -34.31
C PRO A 489 18.21 -17.36 -33.01
N THR A 490 17.50 -17.63 -31.92
CA THR A 490 17.53 -17.16 -30.52
C THR A 490 18.87 -16.95 -29.77
N SER A 491 18.95 -15.79 -29.07
CA SER A 491 19.45 -15.57 -27.69
C SER A 491 20.97 -15.82 -27.37
N PRO A 492 21.48 -15.58 -26.13
CA PRO A 492 21.91 -14.21 -25.74
C PRO A 492 23.28 -14.09 -25.02
N LYS A 493 24.07 -13.02 -25.30
CA LYS A 493 24.88 -12.19 -24.33
C LYS A 493 26.00 -11.32 -24.99
N GLN A 494 26.12 -10.08 -24.49
CA GLN A 494 27.34 -9.28 -24.22
C GLN A 494 28.39 -8.86 -25.31
N THR A 495 28.60 -7.53 -25.36
CA THR A 495 29.90 -6.81 -25.49
C THR A 495 30.57 -6.61 -26.87
N ILE A 496 30.18 -5.52 -27.54
CA ILE A 496 31.02 -4.37 -27.98
C ILE A 496 32.51 -4.64 -28.33
N GLN A 497 32.92 -4.42 -29.60
CA GLN A 497 33.90 -3.36 -29.95
C GLN A 497 34.01 -3.01 -31.46
N THR A 498 34.06 -1.70 -31.74
CA THR A 498 34.72 -0.98 -32.87
C THR A 498 34.70 -1.52 -34.32
N VAL A 499 34.31 -0.63 -35.24
CA VAL A 499 34.80 -0.60 -36.64
C VAL A 499 35.45 0.77 -36.89
N VAL A 500 36.63 0.81 -37.52
CA VAL A 500 37.38 2.04 -37.84
C VAL A 500 38.01 1.90 -39.24
N GLY A 501 37.79 2.89 -40.11
CA GLY A 501 38.34 2.94 -41.47
C GLY A 501 37.60 2.02 -42.47
N GLY A 502 37.71 2.24 -43.78
CA GLY A 502 38.43 3.30 -44.50
C GLY A 502 38.03 3.36 -45.98
N LEU A 503 38.29 4.49 -46.65
CA LEU A 503 37.88 4.75 -48.03
C LEU A 503 38.76 4.06 -49.08
N THR A 504 38.15 3.59 -50.18
CA THR A 504 38.66 3.81 -51.54
C THR A 504 37.50 3.87 -52.53
N ALA A 505 37.65 4.65 -53.61
CA ALA A 505 36.56 5.00 -54.54
C ALA A 505 36.52 4.11 -55.80
N GLN A 506 35.40 4.18 -56.52
CA GLN A 506 35.41 4.32 -57.99
C GLN A 506 34.08 4.87 -58.53
N GLU A 507 34.14 5.49 -59.71
CA GLU A 507 33.06 6.27 -60.36
C GLU A 507 32.61 5.58 -61.66
N ILE A 508 31.30 5.58 -61.94
CA ILE A 508 30.66 5.34 -63.25
C ILE A 508 29.36 6.18 -63.22
N GLU A 509 29.28 7.33 -63.89
CA GLU A 509 28.91 7.56 -65.31
C GLU A 509 27.45 7.21 -65.68
N ASP A 510 26.65 8.24 -65.98
CA ASP A 510 25.31 8.17 -66.56
C ASP A 510 25.37 8.44 -68.08
N HIS A 511 24.66 7.65 -68.89
CA HIS A 511 24.50 7.91 -70.33
C HIS A 511 23.02 7.98 -70.74
N ILE A 512 22.58 9.16 -71.21
CA ILE A 512 21.21 9.42 -71.70
C ILE A 512 21.13 9.28 -73.23
N ILE A 513 20.08 8.64 -73.74
CA ILE A 513 19.89 8.35 -75.17
C ILE A 513 19.31 9.55 -75.94
N SER A 514 19.84 9.76 -77.15
CA SER A 514 19.55 10.86 -78.08
C SER A 514 18.24 10.75 -78.88
N ARG A 515 17.71 11.90 -79.34
CA ARG A 515 16.94 12.01 -80.60
C ARG A 515 17.38 13.26 -81.41
N PRO A 516 17.13 13.32 -82.74
CA PRO A 516 18.18 13.70 -83.69
C PRO A 516 18.15 15.13 -84.24
N SER A 517 19.22 15.49 -84.95
CA SER A 517 19.43 16.75 -85.68
C SER A 517 19.70 16.50 -87.18
N MET A 518 19.28 17.44 -88.03
CA MET A 518 19.68 17.60 -89.44
C MET A 518 19.52 19.09 -89.84
N PRO A 519 20.31 19.64 -90.79
CA PRO A 519 21.69 19.32 -91.15
C PRO A 519 22.62 20.57 -91.10
N ALA A 520 23.93 20.38 -91.30
CA ALA A 520 24.92 21.47 -91.38
C ALA A 520 24.86 22.21 -92.75
N PRO A 521 25.45 23.42 -92.88
CA PRO A 521 26.90 23.52 -93.09
C PRO A 521 27.60 24.62 -92.26
N MET A 522 28.88 24.87 -92.58
CA MET A 522 29.86 25.56 -91.73
C MET A 522 29.82 27.11 -91.82
N LEU A 523 30.30 27.73 -90.72
CA LEU A 523 31.09 28.97 -90.56
C LEU A 523 31.40 29.84 -91.82
N PRO A 524 31.49 31.20 -91.71
CA PRO A 524 32.10 31.88 -90.55
C PRO A 524 31.59 33.31 -90.13
N VAL A 525 32.06 33.75 -88.95
CA VAL A 525 32.14 35.14 -88.39
C VAL A 525 30.85 36.00 -88.20
N LYS A 526 30.42 36.22 -86.94
CA LYS A 526 30.67 37.48 -86.17
C LYS A 526 29.96 37.56 -84.79
N ARG A 527 30.65 38.22 -83.84
CA ARG A 527 30.15 38.92 -82.62
C ARG A 527 29.39 38.11 -81.56
N GLY A 528 30.15 37.66 -80.55
CA GLY A 528 29.67 36.96 -79.35
C GLY A 528 29.12 37.80 -78.21
N ILE A 529 29.10 37.19 -77.01
CA ILE A 529 28.62 37.73 -75.74
C ILE A 529 29.76 37.65 -74.71
N LYS A 530 29.94 38.68 -73.88
CA LYS A 530 30.91 38.68 -72.76
C LYS A 530 30.29 38.07 -71.49
N ILE A 531 31.04 37.19 -70.83
CA ILE A 531 30.69 36.66 -69.50
C ILE A 531 30.87 37.76 -68.44
N PHE A 532 29.83 38.01 -67.62
CA PHE A 532 29.89 38.96 -66.52
C PHE A 532 30.66 38.40 -65.32
N LYS A 533 31.83 38.99 -65.01
CA LYS A 533 32.55 38.72 -63.74
C LYS A 533 32.01 39.62 -62.63
N LEU A 534 31.01 39.14 -61.88
CA LEU A 534 30.34 39.90 -60.80
C LEU A 534 31.33 40.53 -59.80
N GLY A 535 32.30 39.75 -59.32
CA GLY A 535 33.30 40.18 -58.34
C GLY A 535 34.32 41.23 -58.83
N ALA A 536 34.23 41.69 -60.08
CA ALA A 536 34.99 42.85 -60.58
C ALA A 536 34.16 44.15 -60.59
N ILE A 537 32.88 44.09 -60.23
CA ILE A 537 31.91 45.20 -60.26
C ILE A 537 31.34 45.47 -58.86
N THR A 538 31.17 44.42 -58.04
CA THR A 538 30.76 44.55 -56.64
C THR A 538 31.97 44.83 -55.75
N GLN A 539 31.99 45.97 -55.06
CA GLN A 539 32.88 46.14 -53.90
C GLN A 539 32.47 45.14 -52.80
N PRO A 540 33.42 44.51 -52.09
CA PRO A 540 33.09 43.71 -50.92
C PRO A 540 32.46 44.60 -49.85
N LEU A 541 31.37 44.12 -49.23
CA LEU A 541 30.76 44.85 -48.13
C LEU A 541 31.70 44.83 -46.92
N ASP A 542 31.76 45.97 -46.24
CA ASP A 542 32.35 46.10 -44.92
C ASP A 542 31.79 45.04 -43.95
N ARG A 543 32.65 44.47 -43.10
CA ARG A 543 32.34 43.25 -42.33
C ARG A 543 31.24 43.50 -41.31
N ASP A 544 31.33 44.62 -40.59
CA ASP A 544 30.31 45.04 -39.63
C ASP A 544 28.95 45.26 -40.33
N ARG A 545 28.94 45.74 -41.58
CA ARG A 545 27.71 45.87 -42.38
C ARG A 545 27.16 44.52 -42.83
N LEU A 546 28.03 43.58 -43.22
CA LEU A 546 27.64 42.23 -43.59
C LEU A 546 27.01 41.49 -42.40
N ASP A 547 27.62 41.60 -41.22
CA ASP A 547 27.14 40.96 -39.99
C ASP A 547 25.82 41.60 -39.53
N ASN A 548 25.71 42.94 -39.53
CA ASN A 548 24.44 43.65 -39.30
C ASN A 548 23.33 43.24 -40.28
N MET A 549 23.65 43.11 -41.58
CA MET A 549 22.70 42.64 -42.61
C MET A 549 22.29 41.17 -42.38
N THR A 550 23.20 40.33 -41.91
CA THR A 550 22.97 38.91 -41.62
C THR A 550 22.08 38.74 -40.38
N ALA A 551 22.40 39.42 -39.28
CA ALA A 551 21.53 39.50 -38.11
C ALA A 551 20.15 40.08 -38.47
N SER A 552 20.07 41.11 -39.33
CA SER A 552 18.79 41.66 -39.81
C SER A 552 18.02 40.71 -40.75
N ALA A 553 18.68 39.82 -41.48
CA ALA A 553 18.02 38.75 -42.23
C ALA A 553 17.47 37.69 -41.28
N PHE A 554 18.28 37.23 -40.32
CA PHE A 554 17.90 36.25 -39.32
C PHE A 554 16.70 36.72 -38.47
N LYS A 555 16.76 37.95 -37.94
CA LYS A 555 15.66 38.62 -37.20
C LYS A 555 14.36 38.70 -38.01
N ARG A 556 14.41 38.79 -39.35
CA ARG A 556 13.22 38.71 -40.23
C ARG A 556 12.68 37.28 -40.37
N ILE A 557 13.54 36.26 -40.45
CA ILE A 557 13.15 34.83 -40.55
C ILE A 557 12.57 34.33 -39.22
N LEU A 558 13.10 34.78 -38.07
CA LEU A 558 12.52 34.55 -36.75
C LEU A 558 11.07 35.09 -36.71
N LYS A 559 10.86 36.37 -37.03
CA LYS A 559 9.52 37.01 -37.02
C LYS A 559 8.53 36.48 -38.08
N ALA A 560 8.98 35.67 -39.04
CA ALA A 560 8.13 35.14 -40.13
C ALA A 560 7.22 33.94 -39.73
N GLU A 561 7.27 33.47 -38.47
CA GLU A 561 6.60 32.26 -38.01
C GLU A 561 5.12 32.13 -38.39
N LYS A 562 4.30 33.15 -38.04
CA LYS A 562 2.85 33.13 -38.28
C LYS A 562 2.51 33.08 -39.79
N ASN A 563 3.44 33.45 -40.66
CA ASN A 563 3.31 33.34 -42.11
C ASN A 563 3.81 31.97 -42.61
N ALA A 564 4.93 31.46 -42.07
CA ALA A 564 5.44 30.12 -42.36
C ALA A 564 4.44 29.00 -41.95
N ALA A 565 3.73 29.19 -40.83
CA ALA A 565 2.66 28.30 -40.39
C ALA A 565 1.49 28.26 -41.40
N LYS A 566 1.01 29.42 -41.87
CA LYS A 566 -0.03 29.53 -42.90
C LYS A 566 0.38 28.92 -44.24
N GLY A 567 1.67 29.04 -44.61
CA GLY A 567 2.22 28.51 -45.86
C GLY A 567 2.72 27.06 -45.80
N ASN A 568 2.47 26.31 -44.70
CA ASN A 568 3.00 24.96 -44.47
C ASN A 568 4.55 24.86 -44.58
N ALA A 569 5.27 25.97 -44.41
CA ALA A 569 6.72 26.08 -44.57
C ALA A 569 7.49 25.96 -43.24
N LEU A 570 6.80 25.62 -42.14
CA LEU A 570 7.34 25.68 -40.78
C LEU A 570 8.59 24.77 -40.60
N GLN A 571 8.56 23.53 -41.12
CA GLN A 571 9.72 22.63 -41.05
C GLN A 571 10.92 23.16 -41.83
N ALA A 572 10.70 23.83 -42.97
CA ALA A 572 11.77 24.44 -43.76
C ALA A 572 12.37 25.65 -43.03
N ARG A 573 11.54 26.49 -42.39
CA ARG A 573 12.00 27.57 -41.49
C ARG A 573 12.85 27.02 -40.34
N THR A 574 12.41 25.97 -39.66
CA THR A 574 13.15 25.35 -38.55
C THR A 574 14.51 24.82 -38.98
N LYS A 575 14.59 24.07 -40.09
CA LYS A 575 15.86 23.60 -40.66
C LYS A 575 16.78 24.76 -41.07
N LEU A 576 16.23 25.81 -41.68
CA LEU A 576 17.00 26.97 -42.13
C LEU A 576 17.55 27.79 -40.95
N LEU A 577 16.77 28.01 -39.89
CA LEU A 577 17.24 28.68 -38.67
C LEU A 577 18.35 27.88 -37.96
N ALA A 578 18.16 26.57 -37.78
CA ALA A 578 19.17 25.69 -37.16
C ALA A 578 20.47 25.66 -37.99
N SER A 579 20.35 25.50 -39.31
CA SER A 579 21.51 25.47 -40.22
C SER A 579 22.27 26.79 -40.25
N LEU A 580 21.60 27.93 -40.44
CA LEU A 580 22.26 29.25 -40.43
C LEU A 580 22.98 29.53 -39.10
N THR A 581 22.36 29.18 -37.96
CA THR A 581 22.98 29.38 -36.64
C THR A 581 24.23 28.53 -36.46
N SER A 582 24.19 27.28 -36.92
CA SER A 582 25.30 26.32 -36.81
C SER A 582 26.42 26.56 -37.85
N GLN A 583 26.14 27.32 -38.93
CA GLN A 583 27.12 27.67 -39.98
C GLN A 583 27.84 29.00 -39.70
N PHE A 584 27.11 30.02 -39.25
CA PHE A 584 27.64 31.38 -39.08
C PHE A 584 27.98 31.74 -37.63
N GLY A 585 27.35 31.10 -36.64
CA GLY A 585 27.65 31.30 -35.22
C GLY A 585 27.42 32.74 -34.71
N GLY A 586 28.28 33.19 -33.79
CA GLY A 586 28.29 34.57 -33.30
C GLY A 586 26.98 35.03 -32.67
N GLU A 587 26.56 36.27 -32.97
CA GLU A 587 25.31 36.88 -32.50
C GLU A 587 24.08 35.98 -32.75
N LEU A 588 24.10 35.18 -33.84
CA LEU A 588 22.97 34.33 -34.20
C LEU A 588 22.68 33.24 -33.16
N LYS A 589 23.71 32.72 -32.46
CA LYS A 589 23.51 31.77 -31.35
C LYS A 589 22.72 32.44 -30.22
N ASN A 590 23.03 33.69 -29.89
CA ASN A 590 22.33 34.46 -28.87
C ASN A 590 20.89 34.79 -29.30
N LEU A 591 20.69 35.25 -30.54
CA LEU A 591 19.37 35.60 -31.07
C LEU A 591 18.43 34.38 -31.17
N LEU A 592 18.97 33.22 -31.56
CA LEU A 592 18.19 31.98 -31.57
C LEU A 592 17.85 31.53 -30.15
N GLN A 593 18.82 31.63 -29.23
CA GLN A 593 18.62 31.31 -27.81
C GLN A 593 17.55 32.21 -27.17
N GLU A 594 17.65 33.54 -27.33
CA GLU A 594 16.67 34.51 -26.85
C GLU A 594 15.27 34.17 -27.37
N TYR A 595 15.11 33.96 -28.68
CA TYR A 595 13.83 33.61 -29.30
C TYR A 595 13.28 32.27 -28.82
N ILE A 596 14.11 31.21 -28.70
CA ILE A 596 13.70 29.93 -28.09
C ILE A 596 13.16 30.14 -26.68
N PHE A 597 13.78 31.04 -25.91
CA PHE A 597 13.37 31.40 -24.56
C PHE A 597 12.24 32.46 -24.48
N GLU A 598 11.74 33.03 -25.59
CA GLU A 598 10.52 33.86 -25.59
C GLU A 598 9.25 33.00 -25.42
N ASP A 599 9.21 31.80 -26.03
CA ASP A 599 8.16 30.79 -25.81
C ASP A 599 8.76 29.36 -25.90
N LEU A 600 9.18 28.85 -24.74
CA LEU A 600 9.74 27.50 -24.60
C LEU A 600 8.77 26.38 -25.01
N ARG A 601 7.45 26.62 -25.01
CA ARG A 601 6.47 25.58 -25.35
C ARG A 601 6.36 25.41 -26.85
N THR A 602 6.20 26.50 -27.60
CA THR A 602 6.08 26.42 -29.07
C THR A 602 7.43 26.28 -29.77
N HIS A 603 8.51 26.87 -29.24
CA HIS A 603 9.83 26.83 -29.88
C HIS A 603 10.70 25.60 -29.47
N SER A 604 10.17 24.66 -28.68
CA SER A 604 10.92 23.48 -28.21
C SER A 604 11.52 22.64 -29.35
N ASP A 605 10.77 22.39 -30.43
CA ASP A 605 11.27 21.65 -31.61
C ASP A 605 12.41 22.37 -32.35
N LEU A 606 12.50 23.70 -32.25
CA LEU A 606 13.59 24.50 -32.81
C LEU A 606 14.88 24.36 -31.98
N ALA A 607 14.76 24.25 -30.66
CA ALA A 607 15.90 23.94 -29.78
C ALA A 607 16.48 22.54 -30.06
N PHE A 608 15.61 21.54 -30.24
CA PHE A 608 16.05 20.20 -30.68
C PHE A 608 16.70 20.25 -32.07
N ALA A 609 16.07 20.92 -33.05
CA ALA A 609 16.63 21.02 -34.40
C ALA A 609 18.04 21.65 -34.43
N TRP A 610 18.29 22.67 -33.59
CA TRP A 610 19.62 23.26 -33.44
C TRP A 610 20.61 22.28 -32.79
N LEU A 611 20.24 21.63 -31.67
CA LEU A 611 21.10 20.66 -30.98
C LEU A 611 21.49 19.47 -31.89
N TYR A 612 20.54 18.93 -32.66
CA TYR A 612 20.80 17.87 -33.64
C TYR A 612 21.66 18.36 -34.82
N GLN A 613 21.52 19.62 -35.26
CA GLN A 613 22.34 20.19 -36.34
C GLN A 613 23.80 20.44 -35.90
N GLU A 614 24.01 20.97 -34.69
CA GLU A 614 25.36 21.12 -34.10
C GLU A 614 26.02 19.74 -33.94
N TYR A 615 25.28 18.71 -33.53
CA TYR A 615 25.78 17.34 -33.47
C TYR A 615 26.14 16.77 -34.85
N ALA A 616 25.27 16.95 -35.84
CA ALA A 616 25.52 16.51 -37.22
C ALA A 616 26.75 17.19 -37.83
N ASN A 617 26.97 18.47 -37.52
CA ASN A 617 28.19 19.20 -37.89
C ASN A 617 29.43 18.61 -37.17
N CYS A 618 29.34 18.32 -35.87
CA CYS A 618 30.45 17.73 -35.10
C CYS A 618 30.86 16.33 -35.59
N GLN A 619 29.90 15.54 -36.08
CA GLN A 619 30.13 14.21 -36.67
C GLN A 619 30.48 14.24 -38.18
N GLY A 620 30.54 15.42 -38.80
CA GLY A 620 30.88 15.57 -40.22
C GLY A 620 29.78 15.13 -41.20
N PHE A 621 28.53 14.92 -40.75
CA PHE A 621 27.40 14.52 -41.60
C PHE A 621 26.85 15.67 -42.48
N CYS A 622 27.40 16.87 -42.37
CA CYS A 622 26.99 18.04 -43.15
C CYS A 622 28.19 18.65 -43.88
N ALA A 623 28.08 18.81 -45.20
CA ALA A 623 29.12 19.42 -46.01
C ALA A 623 29.26 20.93 -45.67
N SER A 624 30.39 21.31 -45.08
CA SER A 624 30.67 22.72 -44.78
C SER A 624 31.02 23.49 -46.05
N SER A 625 30.08 24.32 -46.51
CA SER A 625 30.25 25.15 -47.73
C SER A 625 31.27 26.29 -47.57
N LEU A 626 31.75 26.53 -46.33
CA LEU A 626 32.92 27.34 -46.05
C LEU A 626 33.95 26.48 -45.29
N GLY A 627 35.22 26.56 -45.72
CA GLY A 627 36.32 25.76 -45.18
C GLY A 627 36.84 26.24 -43.82
N ASN A 628 35.98 26.26 -42.79
CA ASN A 628 36.42 26.39 -41.40
C ASN A 628 36.84 25.03 -40.83
N GLU A 629 37.97 25.01 -40.15
CA GLU A 629 38.57 23.79 -39.61
C GLU A 629 37.90 23.30 -38.31
N ARG A 630 38.18 22.04 -37.97
CA ARG A 630 37.92 21.34 -36.69
C ARG A 630 36.48 20.83 -36.47
N LEU A 631 36.33 19.53 -36.73
CA LEU A 631 35.33 18.65 -36.11
C LEU A 631 35.51 18.69 -34.58
N SER A 632 34.84 19.62 -33.90
CA SER A 632 35.00 19.85 -32.46
C SER A 632 33.67 19.76 -31.73
N MET A 633 33.56 18.76 -30.84
CA MET A 633 32.44 18.60 -29.89
C MET A 633 32.20 19.84 -29.01
N ALA A 634 33.12 20.81 -28.98
CA ALA A 634 32.95 22.06 -28.24
C ALA A 634 31.73 22.87 -28.72
N SER A 635 31.38 22.92 -30.01
CA SER A 635 30.19 23.67 -30.46
C SER A 635 28.88 23.02 -30.01
N TYR A 636 28.86 21.67 -29.99
CA TYR A 636 27.75 20.88 -29.46
C TYR A 636 27.63 21.02 -27.93
N ASP A 637 28.74 20.92 -27.20
CA ASP A 637 28.78 21.12 -25.76
C ASP A 637 28.36 22.54 -25.37
N GLU A 638 28.85 23.55 -26.08
CA GLU A 638 28.47 24.96 -25.91
C GLU A 638 26.97 25.19 -26.18
N CYS A 639 26.38 24.51 -27.17
CA CYS A 639 24.94 24.54 -27.43
C CYS A 639 24.14 23.86 -26.31
N LEU A 640 24.50 22.63 -25.95
CA LEU A 640 23.82 21.83 -24.91
C LEU A 640 23.89 22.52 -23.54
N THR A 641 25.06 23.04 -23.16
CA THR A 641 25.26 23.75 -21.89
C THR A 641 24.51 25.07 -21.85
N ARG A 642 24.48 25.87 -22.93
CA ARG A 642 23.63 27.09 -23.00
C ARG A 642 22.14 26.79 -22.82
N LEU A 643 21.63 25.79 -23.53
CA LEU A 643 20.22 25.39 -23.43
C LEU A 643 19.87 24.90 -22.01
N LEU A 644 20.72 24.06 -21.40
CA LEU A 644 20.50 23.57 -20.03
C LEU A 644 20.63 24.69 -18.97
N SER A 645 21.60 25.61 -19.11
CA SER A 645 21.78 26.73 -18.19
C SER A 645 20.62 27.73 -18.25
N GLY A 646 20.20 28.14 -19.46
CA GLY A 646 19.04 29.05 -19.60
C GLY A 646 17.71 28.43 -19.14
N LEU A 647 17.60 27.10 -19.13
CA LEU A 647 16.49 26.38 -18.47
C LEU A 647 16.62 26.34 -16.94
N MET A 648 17.83 26.40 -16.38
CA MET A 648 18.05 26.42 -14.92
C MET A 648 17.76 27.77 -14.27
N GLU A 649 18.08 28.86 -14.97
CA GLU A 649 17.95 30.24 -14.49
C GLU A 649 16.48 30.72 -14.40
N ARG A 650 15.54 29.96 -14.96
CA ARG A 650 14.11 30.33 -15.04
C ARG A 650 13.25 29.51 -14.05
N PRO A 651 12.35 30.15 -13.28
CA PRO A 651 11.58 29.48 -12.22
C PRO A 651 10.32 28.75 -12.72
N GLU A 652 10.01 28.78 -14.02
CA GLU A 652 8.75 28.28 -14.57
C GLU A 652 8.66 26.74 -14.58
N HIS A 653 7.58 26.16 -14.06
CA HIS A 653 7.33 24.72 -14.08
C HIS A 653 7.55 23.98 -15.43
N PRO A 654 7.17 24.51 -16.63
CA PRO A 654 7.47 23.83 -17.91
C PRO A 654 8.96 23.59 -18.17
N THR A 655 9.88 24.34 -17.56
CA THR A 655 11.34 24.14 -17.73
C THR A 655 11.77 22.74 -17.29
N GLN A 656 11.20 22.18 -16.21
CA GLN A 656 11.61 20.89 -15.67
C GLN A 656 11.33 19.74 -16.67
N GLY A 657 10.17 19.77 -17.32
CA GLY A 657 9.80 18.77 -18.33
C GLY A 657 10.65 18.85 -19.60
N LEU A 658 10.97 20.08 -20.04
CA LEU A 658 11.82 20.28 -21.22
C LEU A 658 13.30 19.95 -20.91
N PHE A 659 13.81 20.27 -19.72
CA PHE A 659 15.16 19.89 -19.26
C PHE A 659 15.33 18.37 -19.20
N HIS A 660 14.33 17.66 -18.66
CA HIS A 660 14.27 16.20 -18.68
C HIS A 660 14.29 15.63 -20.10
N ARG A 661 13.41 16.13 -20.99
CA ARG A 661 13.32 15.71 -22.40
C ARG A 661 14.62 15.98 -23.15
N LEU A 662 15.24 17.15 -22.94
CA LEU A 662 16.49 17.56 -23.58
C LEU A 662 17.63 16.60 -23.27
N LEU A 663 17.79 16.20 -22.00
CA LEU A 663 18.83 15.24 -21.60
C LEU A 663 18.56 13.81 -22.12
N LEU A 664 17.30 13.39 -22.21
CA LEU A 664 16.96 12.07 -22.76
C LEU A 664 17.16 12.00 -24.29
N GLU A 665 16.79 13.04 -25.04
CA GLU A 665 16.87 13.08 -26.50
C GLU A 665 18.21 13.61 -27.05
N ALA A 666 19.06 14.27 -26.25
CA ALA A 666 20.37 14.77 -26.68
C ALA A 666 21.28 13.64 -27.22
N PRO A 667 21.81 13.72 -28.46
CA PRO A 667 22.65 12.66 -29.02
C PRO A 667 23.78 12.16 -28.10
N ALA A 668 24.57 13.07 -27.53
CA ALA A 668 25.61 12.76 -26.54
C ALA A 668 25.42 13.60 -25.27
N ILE A 669 25.85 13.08 -24.12
CA ILE A 669 25.79 13.82 -22.84
C ILE A 669 27.23 14.11 -22.42
N THR A 670 27.54 15.40 -22.36
CA THR A 670 28.89 15.91 -22.10
C THR A 670 29.15 16.07 -20.60
N ASP A 671 30.43 16.18 -20.24
CA ASP A 671 30.86 16.34 -18.84
C ASP A 671 30.34 17.63 -18.22
N ASN A 672 30.30 18.73 -19.00
CA ASN A 672 29.74 20.00 -18.56
C ASN A 672 28.21 19.91 -18.38
N ALA A 673 27.49 19.20 -19.26
CA ALA A 673 26.07 18.92 -19.07
C ALA A 673 25.80 18.08 -17.81
N LEU A 674 26.71 17.16 -17.45
CA LEU A 674 26.63 16.41 -16.19
C LEU A 674 26.94 17.27 -14.96
N GLU A 675 27.81 18.27 -15.06
CA GLU A 675 28.01 19.22 -13.95
C GLU A 675 26.79 20.14 -13.77
N ILE A 676 26.18 20.61 -14.86
CA ILE A 676 24.91 21.35 -14.82
C ILE A 676 23.80 20.48 -14.19
N LEU A 677 23.73 19.20 -14.55
CA LEU A 677 22.81 18.23 -13.92
C LEU A 677 23.08 18.03 -12.42
N ARG A 678 24.35 18.00 -11.97
CA ARG A 678 24.68 17.98 -10.54
C ARG A 678 24.19 19.24 -9.82
N ARG A 679 24.37 20.43 -10.43
CA ARG A 679 23.87 21.71 -9.89
C ARG A 679 22.33 21.74 -9.82
N PHE A 680 21.64 21.13 -10.79
CA PHE A 680 20.17 20.98 -10.79
C PHE A 680 19.63 20.21 -9.58
N PHE A 681 20.43 19.34 -8.95
CA PHE A 681 20.02 18.56 -7.76
C PHE A 681 20.11 19.33 -6.43
N VAL A 682 20.71 20.54 -6.42
CA VAL A 682 20.91 21.32 -5.18
C VAL A 682 19.67 22.15 -4.80
N ASP A 683 18.83 22.44 -5.79
CA ASP A 683 17.55 23.14 -5.68
C ASP A 683 16.44 22.17 -5.22
N GLU A 684 15.90 22.41 -4.03
CA GLU A 684 14.87 21.57 -3.37
C GLU A 684 13.60 21.38 -4.21
N SER A 685 13.26 22.33 -5.08
CA SER A 685 12.09 22.25 -5.98
C SER A 685 12.34 21.36 -7.21
N LYS A 686 13.60 21.03 -7.52
CA LYS A 686 14.03 20.35 -8.75
C LYS A 686 14.61 18.95 -8.51
N VAL A 687 15.03 18.62 -7.28
CA VAL A 687 15.61 17.31 -6.89
C VAL A 687 14.86 16.11 -7.46
N VAL A 688 13.54 16.07 -7.30
CA VAL A 688 12.72 14.91 -7.68
C VAL A 688 12.67 14.72 -9.21
N GLY A 689 12.57 15.81 -9.97
CA GLY A 689 12.66 15.75 -11.44
C GLY A 689 14.05 15.35 -11.91
N GLY A 690 15.09 15.93 -11.30
CA GLY A 690 16.49 15.65 -11.63
C GLY A 690 16.89 14.20 -11.38
N MET A 691 16.58 13.65 -10.20
CA MET A 691 16.91 12.27 -9.84
C MET A 691 16.13 11.25 -10.70
N ASN A 692 14.89 11.56 -11.11
CA ASN A 692 14.18 10.74 -12.09
C ASN A 692 14.84 10.81 -13.48
N THR A 693 15.27 11.99 -13.93
CA THR A 693 16.02 12.12 -15.20
C THR A 693 17.29 11.26 -15.18
N LEU A 694 18.05 11.27 -14.08
CA LEU A 694 19.23 10.44 -13.93
C LEU A 694 18.91 8.93 -13.92
N LYS A 695 17.80 8.53 -13.28
CA LYS A 695 17.26 7.16 -13.33
C LYS A 695 16.95 6.72 -14.76
N ASP A 696 16.26 7.56 -15.52
CA ASP A 696 15.85 7.23 -16.90
C ASP A 696 17.06 7.22 -17.85
N LEU A 697 18.09 8.03 -17.60
CA LEU A 697 19.39 7.93 -18.29
C LEU A 697 20.13 6.62 -18.00
N ILE A 698 20.16 6.17 -16.74
CA ILE A 698 20.75 4.87 -16.34
C ILE A 698 20.05 3.71 -17.06
N LEU A 699 18.73 3.77 -17.22
CA LEU A 699 17.96 2.75 -17.92
C LEU A 699 18.16 2.80 -19.44
N THR A 700 17.98 3.96 -20.06
CA THR A 700 17.98 4.15 -21.53
C THR A 700 19.37 4.03 -22.19
N ARG A 701 20.46 4.37 -21.49
CA ARG A 701 21.82 4.43 -22.09
C ARG A 701 22.78 3.42 -21.44
N PRO A 702 22.79 2.15 -21.91
CA PRO A 702 23.57 1.08 -21.26
C PRO A 702 25.08 1.31 -21.24
N GLU A 703 25.66 1.93 -22.27
CA GLU A 703 27.13 2.13 -22.38
C GLU A 703 27.69 3.12 -21.35
N HIS A 704 26.89 4.09 -20.91
CA HIS A 704 27.28 5.09 -19.91
C HIS A 704 26.59 4.87 -18.55
N ARG A 705 25.83 3.78 -18.42
CA ARG A 705 25.03 3.40 -17.24
C ARG A 705 25.81 3.49 -15.93
N LEU A 706 27.03 2.95 -15.88
CA LEU A 706 27.87 2.98 -14.68
C LEU A 706 28.34 4.40 -14.31
N ARG A 707 28.52 5.29 -15.30
CA ARG A 707 28.90 6.69 -15.07
C ARG A 707 27.75 7.47 -14.44
N PHE A 708 26.54 7.33 -15.00
CA PHE A 708 25.34 7.95 -14.45
C PHE A 708 24.97 7.37 -13.07
N LEU A 709 25.16 6.06 -12.88
CA LEU A 709 24.98 5.39 -11.58
C LEU A 709 25.95 5.93 -10.52
N GLY A 710 27.22 6.20 -10.87
CA GLY A 710 28.18 6.84 -9.97
C GLY A 710 27.68 8.18 -9.42
N ILE A 711 27.16 9.05 -10.30
CA ILE A 711 26.59 10.35 -9.91
C ILE A 711 25.39 10.19 -8.94
N LEU A 712 24.55 9.17 -9.17
CA LEU A 712 23.41 8.88 -8.28
C LEU A 712 23.86 8.35 -6.91
N LEU A 713 24.88 7.49 -6.89
CA LEU A 713 25.45 6.90 -5.67
C LEU A 713 26.22 7.93 -4.83
N GLU A 714 26.97 8.84 -5.46
CA GLU A 714 27.53 10.03 -4.81
C GLU A 714 26.42 10.89 -4.20
N SER A 715 25.30 11.07 -4.91
CA SER A 715 24.15 11.83 -4.41
C SER A 715 23.45 11.17 -3.21
N CYS A 716 23.62 9.85 -3.00
CA CYS A 716 23.15 9.16 -1.80
C CYS A 716 23.98 9.48 -0.54
N SER A 717 25.15 10.13 -0.69
CA SER A 717 25.98 10.63 0.40
C SER A 717 26.07 12.17 0.43
N HIS A 718 25.20 12.87 -0.32
CA HIS A 718 25.08 14.34 -0.29
C HIS A 718 24.68 14.86 1.10
N GLU A 719 25.15 16.05 1.48
CA GLU A 719 24.94 16.67 2.79
C GLU A 719 23.46 16.94 3.10
N LYS A 720 22.75 17.65 2.21
CA LYS A 720 21.30 17.90 2.31
C LYS A 720 20.51 16.58 2.41
N PRO A 721 19.72 16.34 3.49
CA PRO A 721 19.00 15.09 3.68
C PRO A 721 17.84 14.89 2.66
N GLU A 722 17.31 15.96 2.07
CA GLU A 722 16.28 15.94 1.03
C GLU A 722 16.81 15.26 -0.23
N VAL A 723 17.98 15.72 -0.70
CA VAL A 723 18.70 15.16 -1.86
C VAL A 723 19.06 13.70 -1.61
N ARG A 724 19.65 13.42 -0.45
CA ARG A 724 20.02 12.06 0.00
C ARG A 724 18.80 11.12 0.04
N GLY A 725 17.68 11.56 0.60
CA GLY A 725 16.46 10.77 0.73
C GLY A 725 15.80 10.44 -0.62
N VAL A 726 15.82 11.37 -1.58
CA VAL A 726 15.33 11.12 -2.94
C VAL A 726 16.28 10.20 -3.71
N ALA A 727 17.60 10.45 -3.67
CA ALA A 727 18.61 9.65 -4.35
C ALA A 727 18.57 8.18 -3.89
N ILE A 728 18.45 7.91 -2.59
CA ILE A 728 18.31 6.56 -2.05
C ILE A 728 17.01 5.91 -2.52
N ARG A 729 15.88 6.63 -2.51
CA ARG A 729 14.58 6.11 -3.00
C ARG A 729 14.64 5.71 -4.48
N VAL A 730 15.34 6.48 -5.30
CA VAL A 730 15.57 6.17 -6.72
C VAL A 730 16.53 4.99 -6.88
N THR A 731 17.59 4.93 -6.08
CA THR A 731 18.56 3.82 -6.09
C THR A 731 17.91 2.49 -5.72
N LYS A 732 16.99 2.45 -4.74
CA LYS A 732 16.19 1.25 -4.44
C LYS A 732 15.40 0.73 -5.65
N LYS A 733 14.76 1.61 -6.43
CA LYS A 733 14.04 1.21 -7.65
C LYS A 733 14.96 0.68 -8.75
N LEU A 734 16.18 1.20 -8.84
CA LEU A 734 17.19 0.68 -9.77
C LEU A 734 17.74 -0.68 -9.30
N TYR A 735 17.82 -0.91 -7.99
CA TYR A 735 18.23 -2.16 -7.35
C TYR A 735 17.28 -3.35 -7.63
N GLU A 736 16.06 -3.11 -8.10
CA GLU A 736 15.16 -4.15 -8.61
C GLU A 736 15.68 -4.81 -9.91
N ASN A 737 16.72 -4.25 -10.54
CA ASN A 737 17.34 -4.78 -11.76
C ASN A 737 18.65 -5.53 -11.42
N GLU A 738 18.69 -6.85 -11.64
CA GLU A 738 19.85 -7.71 -11.33
C GLU A 738 21.20 -7.18 -11.82
N ASN A 739 21.22 -6.58 -13.02
CA ASN A 739 22.42 -5.99 -13.65
C ASN A 739 22.98 -4.75 -12.92
N LEU A 740 22.23 -4.18 -11.97
CA LEU A 740 22.60 -2.99 -11.19
C LEU A 740 22.87 -3.30 -9.71
N CYS A 741 22.41 -4.43 -9.17
CA CYS A 741 22.58 -4.79 -7.76
C CYS A 741 24.06 -4.78 -7.35
N GLY A 742 24.91 -5.59 -8.00
CA GLY A 742 26.31 -5.75 -7.62
C GLY A 742 27.14 -4.45 -7.58
N PRO A 743 27.03 -3.54 -8.57
CA PRO A 743 27.62 -2.21 -8.49
C PRO A 743 27.11 -1.36 -7.32
N ILE A 744 25.80 -1.38 -7.03
CA ILE A 744 25.19 -0.64 -5.92
C ILE A 744 25.64 -1.20 -4.56
N GLU A 745 25.62 -2.52 -4.39
CA GLU A 745 26.13 -3.21 -3.19
C GLU A 745 27.59 -2.85 -2.93
N LYS A 746 28.47 -3.01 -3.92
CA LYS A 746 29.91 -2.72 -3.77
C LYS A 746 30.18 -1.26 -3.36
N TYR A 747 29.40 -0.31 -3.86
CA TYR A 747 29.49 1.08 -3.42
C TYR A 747 29.03 1.22 -1.97
N ALA A 748 27.84 0.73 -1.62
CA ALA A 748 27.31 0.80 -0.26
C ALA A 748 28.26 0.13 0.76
N GLN A 749 28.85 -1.01 0.41
CA GLN A 749 29.86 -1.71 1.21
C GLN A 749 31.14 -0.89 1.39
N ARG A 750 31.65 -0.24 0.33
CA ARG A 750 32.81 0.66 0.44
C ARG A 750 32.50 1.80 1.40
N THR A 751 31.38 2.49 1.21
CA THR A 751 31.01 3.65 2.03
C THR A 751 30.74 3.26 3.49
N LEU A 752 30.16 2.09 3.75
CA LEU A 752 29.99 1.57 5.12
C LEU A 752 31.34 1.27 5.80
N LYS A 753 32.34 0.78 5.06
CA LYS A 753 33.67 0.46 5.60
C LYS A 753 34.48 1.69 6.03
N LEU A 754 34.19 2.88 5.48
CA LEU A 754 34.77 4.14 5.94
C LEU A 754 34.45 4.44 7.42
N LEU A 755 33.37 3.87 7.97
CA LEU A 755 33.02 4.01 9.40
C LEU A 755 33.96 3.24 10.36
N LEU A 756 34.96 2.52 9.84
CA LEU A 756 36.03 1.91 10.63
C LEU A 756 37.22 2.87 10.85
N ASP A 757 37.32 3.95 10.08
CA ASP A 757 38.41 4.92 10.21
C ASP A 757 38.24 5.80 11.46
N PRO A 758 39.34 6.19 12.15
CA PRO A 758 39.26 6.96 13.40
C PRO A 758 38.76 8.40 13.22
N LYS A 759 38.77 8.92 11.98
CA LYS A 759 38.25 10.22 11.56
C LYS A 759 37.56 10.09 10.20
N PRO A 760 36.57 10.93 9.86
CA PRO A 760 35.88 10.87 8.56
C PRO A 760 36.85 11.14 7.39
N PRO A 761 37.03 10.21 6.43
CA PRO A 761 37.87 10.43 5.27
C PRO A 761 37.35 11.56 4.36
N PRO A 762 38.24 12.32 3.69
CA PRO A 762 37.84 13.41 2.79
C PRO A 762 37.02 12.93 1.58
N GLU A 763 37.08 11.63 1.23
CA GLU A 763 36.28 11.04 0.16
C GLU A 763 34.76 11.17 0.38
N ILE A 764 34.29 11.28 1.63
CA ILE A 764 32.85 11.36 1.96
C ILE A 764 32.22 12.67 1.46
N PHE A 765 32.99 13.76 1.39
CA PHE A 765 32.50 15.11 1.07
C PHE A 765 32.51 15.41 -0.45
N GLY A 766 32.98 14.47 -1.27
CA GLY A 766 32.94 14.55 -2.73
C GLY A 766 33.67 15.77 -3.30
N ASN A 767 33.05 16.45 -4.27
CA ASN A 767 33.64 17.59 -4.97
C ASN A 767 33.59 18.92 -4.19
N LEU A 768 33.09 18.95 -2.95
CA LEU A 768 33.16 20.13 -2.07
C LEU A 768 34.58 20.29 -1.53
N ARG A 769 35.51 20.67 -2.42
CA ARG A 769 36.97 20.63 -2.23
C ARG A 769 37.54 21.70 -1.29
N ASN A 770 36.71 22.32 -0.47
CA ASN A 770 37.12 23.28 0.55
C ASN A 770 37.59 22.54 1.80
N LYS A 771 38.91 22.49 2.02
CA LYS A 771 39.56 21.79 3.15
C LYS A 771 39.11 22.27 4.54
N GLU A 772 38.44 23.40 4.62
CA GLU A 772 38.08 24.10 5.87
C GLU A 772 36.90 23.46 6.61
N PHE A 773 36.16 22.53 5.99
CA PHE A 773 34.91 21.98 6.55
C PHE A 773 34.96 20.49 6.94
N ILE A 774 36.12 19.82 6.84
CA ILE A 774 36.27 18.41 7.26
C ILE A 774 36.25 18.35 8.80
N PRO A 775 35.26 17.68 9.45
CA PRO A 775 35.18 17.64 10.90
C PRO A 775 36.29 16.75 11.50
N ASP A 776 36.93 17.23 12.57
CA ASP A 776 38.01 16.50 13.26
C ASP A 776 37.55 15.22 13.97
N ALA A 777 36.24 15.01 14.09
CA ALA A 777 35.59 13.85 14.69
C ALA A 777 34.26 13.52 13.97
N TRP A 778 33.81 12.27 14.05
CA TRP A 778 32.56 11.82 13.43
C TRP A 778 31.31 12.48 14.03
N THR A 779 30.62 13.30 13.22
CA THR A 779 29.32 13.89 13.58
C THR A 779 28.17 12.95 13.20
N GLU A 780 27.01 13.08 13.85
CA GLU A 780 25.88 12.17 13.61
C GLU A 780 25.43 12.18 12.14
N ASP A 781 25.50 13.33 11.46
CA ASP A 781 25.03 13.48 10.08
C ASP A 781 26.03 12.97 9.03
N VAL A 782 27.34 13.08 9.27
CA VAL A 782 28.38 12.45 8.44
C VAL A 782 28.30 10.91 8.56
N ILE A 783 27.99 10.39 9.75
CA ILE A 783 27.71 8.96 9.94
C ILE A 783 26.47 8.55 9.12
N LYS A 784 25.38 9.33 9.16
CA LYS A 784 24.17 9.08 8.35
C LYS A 784 24.44 9.12 6.84
N MET A 785 25.33 9.99 6.35
CA MET A 785 25.71 10.06 4.92
C MET A 785 26.36 8.77 4.41
N CYS A 786 27.08 8.04 5.26
CA CYS A 786 27.64 6.72 4.94
C CYS A 786 26.60 5.59 5.13
N LEU A 787 25.79 5.70 6.17
CA LEU A 787 24.93 4.63 6.67
C LEU A 787 23.59 4.49 5.92
N TYR A 788 23.01 5.60 5.46
CA TYR A 788 21.62 5.63 4.96
C TYR A 788 21.40 4.84 3.66
N LEU A 789 22.37 4.79 2.74
CA LEU A 789 22.24 3.96 1.54
C LEU A 789 22.20 2.47 1.91
N TYR A 790 23.14 2.03 2.77
CA TYR A 790 23.25 0.63 3.20
C TYR A 790 22.00 0.17 3.97
N LEU A 791 21.55 0.96 4.95
CA LEU A 791 20.28 0.73 5.65
C LEU A 791 19.06 0.81 4.71
N GLY A 792 19.17 1.56 3.62
CA GLY A 792 18.18 1.59 2.55
C GLY A 792 18.06 0.25 1.80
N LEU A 793 19.16 -0.49 1.64
CA LEU A 793 19.20 -1.74 0.89
C LEU A 793 18.89 -2.98 1.74
N LEU A 794 19.01 -2.91 3.07
CA LEU A 794 18.72 -4.02 4.00
C LEU A 794 17.36 -4.72 3.76
N PRO A 795 16.22 -4.02 3.55
CA PRO A 795 14.94 -4.66 3.24
C PRO A 795 14.84 -5.27 1.83
N CYS A 796 15.85 -5.08 0.98
CA CYS A 796 15.92 -5.58 -0.39
C CYS A 796 16.93 -6.73 -0.53
N ASN A 797 17.99 -6.75 0.28
CA ASN A 797 18.87 -7.90 0.46
C ASN A 797 19.26 -8.04 1.94
N HIS A 798 18.70 -9.06 2.58
CA HIS A 798 18.84 -9.27 4.02
C HIS A 798 20.27 -9.69 4.44
N LYS A 799 21.07 -10.25 3.51
CA LYS A 799 22.44 -10.74 3.77
C LYS A 799 23.41 -9.64 4.23
N LEU A 800 23.09 -8.40 3.87
CA LEU A 800 23.82 -7.20 4.28
C LEU A 800 23.83 -7.00 5.82
N ILE A 801 22.94 -7.65 6.58
CA ILE A 801 22.92 -7.48 8.04
C ILE A 801 24.18 -8.04 8.73
N HIS A 802 24.78 -9.11 8.19
CA HIS A 802 25.96 -9.75 8.79
C HIS A 802 27.20 -8.86 8.70
N GLU A 803 27.41 -8.21 7.56
CA GLU A 803 28.52 -7.26 7.37
C GLU A 803 28.31 -5.98 8.18
N LEU A 804 27.05 -5.50 8.32
CA LEU A 804 26.73 -4.44 9.28
C LEU A 804 27.06 -4.85 10.72
N ALA A 805 26.80 -6.10 11.12
CA ALA A 805 27.14 -6.59 12.45
C ALA A 805 28.67 -6.68 12.66
N VAL A 806 29.43 -7.14 11.65
CA VAL A 806 30.90 -7.13 11.68
C VAL A 806 31.43 -5.71 11.84
N ILE A 807 30.99 -4.76 11.01
CA ILE A 807 31.42 -3.36 11.09
C ILE A 807 30.97 -2.71 12.41
N TYR A 808 29.79 -3.08 12.92
CA TYR A 808 29.34 -2.67 14.25
C TYR A 808 30.30 -3.13 15.36
N THR A 809 30.94 -4.30 15.29
CA THR A 809 31.93 -4.70 16.33
C THR A 809 33.13 -3.74 16.37
N GLY A 810 33.68 -3.38 15.21
CA GLY A 810 34.87 -2.51 15.08
C GLY A 810 34.60 -1.01 15.28
N ALA A 811 33.38 -0.54 15.04
CA ALA A 811 33.03 0.87 15.08
C ALA A 811 33.24 1.55 16.46
N ILE A 812 33.51 2.86 16.45
CA ILE A 812 33.60 3.67 17.69
C ILE A 812 32.23 3.87 18.37
N ALA A 813 32.24 4.31 19.63
CA ALA A 813 31.04 4.41 20.47
C ALA A 813 29.94 5.32 19.89
N ASP A 814 30.30 6.41 19.21
CA ASP A 814 29.36 7.35 18.63
C ASP A 814 28.67 6.76 17.40
N ILE A 815 29.43 6.14 16.51
CA ILE A 815 28.92 5.37 15.36
C ILE A 815 27.98 4.24 15.83
N LYS A 816 28.38 3.48 16.86
CA LYS A 816 27.54 2.45 17.50
C LYS A 816 26.21 3.01 17.99
N ARG A 817 26.19 4.20 18.59
CA ARG A 817 24.96 4.87 19.05
C ARG A 817 24.10 5.37 17.89
N THR A 818 24.69 5.91 16.82
CA THR A 818 23.94 6.33 15.62
C THR A 818 23.28 5.14 14.91
N ILE A 819 24.02 4.03 14.71
CA ILE A 819 23.47 2.80 14.11
C ILE A 819 22.20 2.35 14.85
N LEU A 820 22.27 2.18 16.18
CA LEU A 820 21.15 1.72 17.01
C LEU A 820 19.91 2.63 16.97
N ARG A 821 20.09 3.95 16.73
CA ARG A 821 18.99 4.91 16.51
C ARG A 821 18.33 4.70 15.15
N THR A 822 19.13 4.56 14.10
CA THR A 822 18.67 4.50 12.70
C THR A 822 18.13 3.14 12.24
N LEU A 823 18.38 2.08 13.01
CA LEU A 823 18.10 0.68 12.63
C LEU A 823 16.60 0.31 12.59
N GLU A 824 15.72 1.13 13.14
CA GLU A 824 14.31 0.77 13.34
C GLU A 824 13.52 0.56 12.04
N THR A 825 13.58 1.51 11.10
CA THR A 825 12.84 1.40 9.83
C THR A 825 13.36 0.28 8.92
N PRO A 826 14.69 0.06 8.76
CA PRO A 826 15.21 -1.08 8.00
C PRO A 826 14.77 -2.43 8.55
N VAL A 827 14.92 -2.67 9.86
CA VAL A 827 14.61 -3.98 10.46
C VAL A 827 13.11 -4.28 10.44
N LYS A 828 12.24 -3.27 10.65
CA LYS A 828 10.79 -3.41 10.43
C LYS A 828 10.44 -3.73 8.97
N GLY A 829 11.27 -3.32 8.00
CA GLY A 829 11.11 -3.63 6.57
C GLY A 829 11.55 -5.04 6.17
N MET A 830 12.57 -5.61 6.83
CA MET A 830 12.98 -7.02 6.64
C MET A 830 11.96 -7.99 7.23
N GLY A 831 11.29 -7.58 8.31
CA GLY A 831 10.39 -8.42 9.09
C GLY A 831 11.12 -9.51 9.86
N MET A 832 10.38 -10.23 10.69
CA MET A 832 10.94 -11.32 11.51
C MET A 832 11.22 -12.59 10.69
N GLN A 833 10.86 -12.61 9.40
CA GLN A 833 10.86 -13.77 8.49
C GLN A 833 12.17 -13.93 7.73
N SER A 834 13.26 -13.47 8.32
CA SER A 834 14.53 -13.38 7.62
C SER A 834 15.48 -14.44 8.15
N PRO A 835 15.93 -15.41 7.31
CA PRO A 835 16.95 -16.38 7.73
C PRO A 835 18.16 -15.63 8.28
N GLU A 836 18.63 -14.65 7.52
CA GLU A 836 19.77 -13.80 7.86
C GLU A 836 19.61 -13.04 9.20
N LEU A 837 18.39 -12.84 9.72
CA LEU A 837 18.19 -12.27 11.06
C LEU A 837 18.21 -13.33 12.15
N LEU A 838 17.59 -14.49 11.92
CA LEU A 838 17.68 -15.61 12.86
C LEU A 838 19.13 -16.10 12.97
N THR A 839 19.81 -16.31 11.84
CA THR A 839 21.24 -16.62 11.74
C THR A 839 22.13 -15.55 12.42
N LEU A 840 21.72 -14.28 12.44
CA LEU A 840 22.46 -13.22 13.17
C LEU A 840 22.20 -13.22 14.69
N VAL A 841 20.97 -13.50 15.14
CA VAL A 841 20.67 -13.72 16.57
C VAL A 841 21.50 -14.90 17.09
N GLU A 842 21.59 -15.93 16.27
CA GLU A 842 22.21 -17.21 16.51
C GLU A 842 23.75 -17.15 16.49
N SER A 843 24.36 -16.84 15.34
CA SER A 843 25.82 -16.75 15.15
C SER A 843 26.42 -15.41 15.58
N CYS A 844 25.71 -14.67 16.46
CA CYS A 844 25.99 -13.30 16.89
C CYS A 844 27.50 -12.96 17.03
N PRO A 845 28.07 -11.99 16.31
CA PRO A 845 29.46 -11.59 16.47
C PRO A 845 29.78 -11.08 17.90
N LYS A 846 31.00 -11.33 18.39
CA LYS A 846 31.42 -10.87 19.73
C LYS A 846 31.50 -9.34 19.77
N GLY A 847 30.70 -8.69 20.62
CA GLY A 847 30.54 -7.24 20.65
C GLY A 847 29.33 -6.72 19.85
N ALA A 848 28.52 -7.59 19.24
CA ALA A 848 27.27 -7.25 18.56
C ALA A 848 26.01 -7.54 19.41
N GLU A 849 26.16 -7.94 20.67
CA GLU A 849 25.03 -8.31 21.55
C GLU A 849 24.03 -7.15 21.73
N THR A 850 24.50 -5.91 21.80
CA THR A 850 23.67 -4.70 21.86
C THR A 850 22.94 -4.39 20.56
N LEU A 851 23.52 -4.75 19.41
CA LEU A 851 22.87 -4.66 18.11
C LEU A 851 21.74 -5.68 18.01
N VAL A 852 22.03 -6.95 18.31
CA VAL A 852 21.06 -8.05 18.31
C VAL A 852 19.91 -7.77 19.30
N THR A 853 20.20 -7.29 20.52
CA THR A 853 19.16 -6.89 21.49
C THR A 853 18.22 -5.82 20.92
N ARG A 854 18.76 -4.81 20.22
CA ARG A 854 17.95 -3.75 19.60
C ARG A 854 17.18 -4.27 18.38
N VAL A 855 17.75 -5.16 17.57
CA VAL A 855 17.04 -5.85 16.47
C VAL A 855 15.82 -6.60 17.02
N ILE A 856 16.00 -7.50 17.98
CA ILE A 856 14.90 -8.31 18.54
C ILE A 856 13.83 -7.39 19.15
N HIS A 857 14.21 -6.35 19.88
CA HIS A 857 13.24 -5.38 20.43
C HIS A 857 12.52 -4.55 19.35
N ILE A 858 13.19 -4.15 18.26
CA ILE A 858 12.54 -3.45 17.13
C ILE A 858 11.49 -4.36 16.47
N LEU A 859 11.84 -5.64 16.33
CA LEU A 859 10.96 -6.66 15.79
C LEU A 859 9.75 -6.88 16.72
N THR A 860 9.96 -7.21 17.99
CA THR A 860 8.90 -7.53 18.96
C THR A 860 8.37 -6.35 19.78
N ASP A 861 8.43 -5.13 19.22
CA ASP A 861 7.80 -3.93 19.80
C ASP A 861 6.28 -3.97 19.64
N LYS A 862 5.82 -4.45 18.48
CA LYS A 862 4.41 -4.59 18.06
C LYS A 862 4.23 -5.84 17.19
N ALA A 863 4.94 -6.92 17.54
CA ALA A 863 4.94 -8.15 16.77
C ALA A 863 5.28 -9.37 17.64
N THR A 864 4.55 -10.48 17.48
CA THR A 864 4.68 -11.66 18.34
C THR A 864 5.97 -12.36 17.98
N PRO A 865 6.78 -12.75 18.98
CA PRO A 865 7.98 -13.53 18.72
C PRO A 865 7.61 -14.85 18.07
N SER A 866 8.01 -15.01 16.80
CA SER A 866 7.84 -16.26 16.05
C SER A 866 8.58 -17.40 16.77
N PRO A 867 8.08 -18.65 16.73
CA PRO A 867 8.62 -19.73 17.56
C PRO A 867 10.11 -20.00 17.27
N GLU A 868 10.52 -19.87 16.01
CA GLU A 868 11.92 -19.98 15.57
C GLU A 868 12.80 -18.88 16.22
N LEU A 869 12.31 -17.62 16.28
CA LEU A 869 13.02 -16.54 16.97
C LEU A 869 13.09 -16.77 18.49
N VAL A 870 12.01 -17.24 19.12
CA VAL A 870 12.01 -17.59 20.56
C VAL A 870 13.09 -18.62 20.87
N GLU A 871 13.22 -19.65 20.03
CA GLU A 871 14.21 -20.71 20.18
C GLU A 871 15.65 -20.20 20.05
N ARG A 872 15.95 -19.39 19.03
CA ARG A 872 17.29 -18.79 18.86
C ARG A 872 17.66 -17.83 20.01
N VAL A 873 16.68 -17.05 20.51
CA VAL A 873 16.85 -16.15 21.65
C VAL A 873 17.03 -16.91 22.97
N ARG A 874 16.30 -18.02 23.17
CA ARG A 874 16.51 -18.96 24.29
C ARG A 874 17.93 -19.50 24.26
N ASP A 875 18.39 -19.95 23.10
CA ASP A 875 19.72 -20.54 22.94
C ASP A 875 20.83 -19.53 23.24
N LEU A 876 20.77 -18.30 22.70
CA LEU A 876 21.78 -17.28 22.97
C LEU A 876 21.81 -16.85 24.45
N TYR A 877 20.65 -16.76 25.11
CA TYR A 877 20.57 -16.44 26.55
C TYR A 877 21.23 -17.52 27.42
N HIS A 878 21.07 -18.80 27.10
CA HIS A 878 21.69 -19.90 27.84
C HIS A 878 23.17 -20.11 27.47
N LYS A 879 23.52 -20.04 26.18
CA LYS A 879 24.89 -20.26 25.67
C LYS A 879 25.84 -19.10 25.98
N ARG A 880 25.35 -17.84 26.12
CA ARG A 880 26.23 -16.66 26.10
C ARG A 880 25.80 -15.42 26.88
N VAL A 881 24.51 -15.03 26.90
CA VAL A 881 24.07 -13.73 27.46
C VAL A 881 23.04 -13.90 28.58
N PRO A 882 23.46 -14.15 29.83
CA PRO A 882 22.55 -14.45 30.95
C PRO A 882 21.81 -13.23 31.55
N ASP A 883 21.76 -12.08 30.86
CA ASP A 883 20.92 -10.93 31.27
C ASP A 883 19.45 -11.21 30.94
N VAL A 884 18.61 -11.24 31.96
CA VAL A 884 17.16 -11.47 31.83
C VAL A 884 16.46 -10.40 30.97
N ARG A 885 17.07 -9.21 30.79
CA ARG A 885 16.56 -8.18 29.88
C ARG A 885 16.48 -8.65 28.43
N PHE A 886 17.35 -9.58 28.02
CA PHE A 886 17.35 -10.16 26.68
C PHE A 886 16.08 -10.98 26.38
N LEU A 887 15.40 -11.46 27.43
CA LEU A 887 14.13 -12.19 27.30
C LEU A 887 12.89 -11.26 27.25
N ILE A 888 13.00 -9.99 27.67
CA ILE A 888 11.87 -9.04 27.70
C ILE A 888 11.20 -8.86 26.32
N PRO A 889 11.95 -8.76 25.20
CA PRO A 889 11.38 -8.75 23.86
C PRO A 889 10.50 -9.97 23.54
N VAL A 890 10.91 -11.19 23.94
CA VAL A 890 10.28 -12.46 23.51
C VAL A 890 9.30 -13.06 24.53
N LEU A 891 8.98 -12.36 25.62
CA LEU A 891 8.19 -12.91 26.74
C LEU A 891 6.89 -13.61 26.32
N ASN A 892 6.20 -13.07 25.32
CA ASN A 892 4.88 -13.55 24.92
C ASN A 892 4.93 -14.85 24.09
N GLY A 893 6.11 -15.31 23.67
CA GLY A 893 6.32 -16.61 23.02
C GLY A 893 7.00 -17.66 23.91
N LEU A 894 7.42 -17.29 25.13
CA LEU A 894 7.99 -18.24 26.09
C LEU A 894 6.90 -19.08 26.74
N THR A 895 7.21 -20.33 27.10
CA THR A 895 6.26 -21.19 27.81
C THR A 895 6.03 -20.71 29.24
N LYS A 896 4.86 -21.04 29.79
CA LYS A 896 4.46 -20.73 31.18
C LYS A 896 5.50 -21.12 32.23
N SER A 897 6.21 -22.24 32.06
CA SER A 897 7.27 -22.68 32.98
C SER A 897 8.53 -21.80 32.88
N GLU A 898 8.95 -21.43 31.67
CA GLU A 898 10.09 -20.52 31.43
C GLU A 898 9.82 -19.13 32.01
N VAL A 899 8.62 -18.57 31.78
CA VAL A 899 8.24 -17.25 32.31
C VAL A 899 8.21 -17.27 33.84
N ILE A 900 7.68 -18.32 34.48
CA ILE A 900 7.68 -18.45 35.95
C ILE A 900 9.11 -18.55 36.52
N ALA A 901 10.02 -19.27 35.83
CA ALA A 901 11.42 -19.32 36.23
C ALA A 901 12.11 -17.94 36.11
N ALA A 902 11.89 -17.24 34.99
CA ALA A 902 12.43 -15.90 34.74
C ALA A 902 11.83 -14.81 35.65
N LEU A 903 10.58 -14.95 36.09
CA LEU A 903 9.83 -13.96 36.89
C LEU A 903 10.62 -13.49 38.12
N SER A 904 11.29 -14.43 38.82
CA SER A 904 12.13 -14.15 40.00
C SER A 904 13.35 -13.26 39.73
N LYS A 905 13.83 -13.22 38.47
CA LYS A 905 14.88 -12.29 37.99
C LYS A 905 14.25 -10.99 37.46
N LEU A 906 13.16 -11.09 36.69
CA LEU A 906 12.47 -9.94 36.08
C LEU A 906 12.00 -8.92 37.13
N ILE A 907 11.41 -9.35 38.25
CA ILE A 907 10.91 -8.43 39.28
C ILE A 907 12.01 -7.68 40.05
N LYS A 908 13.29 -8.07 39.90
CA LYS A 908 14.45 -7.37 40.48
C LYS A 908 14.96 -6.20 39.62
N LEU A 909 14.36 -5.98 38.45
CA LEU A 909 14.69 -4.86 37.57
C LEU A 909 14.12 -3.52 38.11
N ASN A 910 14.45 -2.42 37.43
CA ASN A 910 13.88 -1.11 37.72
C ASN A 910 12.33 -1.18 37.64
N PRO A 911 11.56 -0.62 38.60
CA PRO A 911 10.09 -0.63 38.58
C PRO A 911 9.43 -0.19 37.27
N ILE A 912 10.05 0.70 36.50
CA ILE A 912 9.55 1.09 35.16
C ILE A 912 9.58 -0.11 34.20
N VAL A 913 10.69 -0.85 34.17
CA VAL A 913 10.86 -2.05 33.35
C VAL A 913 9.99 -3.20 33.87
N VAL A 914 9.80 -3.32 35.20
CA VAL A 914 8.84 -4.29 35.77
C VAL A 914 7.41 -3.98 35.33
N LYS A 915 7.02 -2.70 35.22
CA LYS A 915 5.72 -2.31 34.65
C LYS A 915 5.64 -2.63 33.15
N GLU A 916 6.68 -2.39 32.36
CA GLU A 916 6.69 -2.80 30.94
C GLU A 916 6.51 -4.32 30.77
N VAL A 917 7.26 -5.11 31.54
CA VAL A 917 7.16 -6.58 31.59
C VAL A 917 5.75 -7.03 31.95
N PHE A 918 5.11 -6.40 32.95
CA PHE A 918 3.73 -6.70 33.31
C PHE A 918 2.74 -6.24 32.23
N ASN A 919 2.98 -5.12 31.56
CA ASN A 919 2.10 -4.66 30.49
C ASN A 919 2.11 -5.61 29.28
N ARG A 920 3.29 -6.16 28.91
CA ARG A 920 3.44 -7.20 27.88
C ARG A 920 2.77 -8.52 28.30
N LEU A 921 3.04 -9.00 29.52
CA LEU A 921 2.46 -10.24 30.06
C LEU A 921 0.94 -10.17 30.34
N LEU A 922 0.36 -8.98 30.53
CA LEU A 922 -1.06 -8.80 30.80
C LEU A 922 -1.90 -8.41 29.57
N GLY A 923 -1.28 -8.28 28.38
CA GLY A 923 -1.97 -8.12 27.09
C GLY A 923 -2.91 -6.92 27.01
N HIS A 924 -2.36 -5.71 26.86
CA HIS A 924 -3.11 -4.45 26.91
C HIS A 924 -4.00 -4.15 25.66
N GLY A 925 -5.12 -4.87 25.55
CA GLY A 925 -6.42 -4.27 25.17
C GLY A 925 -6.83 -4.18 23.69
N ASP A 926 -6.76 -5.28 22.93
CA ASP A 926 -7.13 -5.39 21.50
C ASP A 926 -7.57 -6.90 21.25
N ALA A 927 -7.56 -7.56 20.05
CA ALA A 927 -8.09 -8.96 19.78
C ALA A 927 -7.27 -10.14 19.11
N ALA A 928 -5.92 -10.21 19.06
CA ALA A 928 -5.14 -11.44 18.71
C ALA A 928 -3.80 -11.81 19.47
N TYR A 929 -3.67 -11.66 20.80
CA TYR A 929 -2.49 -12.05 21.62
C TYR A 929 -2.77 -13.40 22.26
N ASN A 930 -1.73 -14.22 22.40
CA ASN A 930 -1.74 -15.33 23.33
C ASN A 930 -0.68 -15.09 24.42
N SER A 931 -1.03 -14.37 25.48
CA SER A 931 -0.13 -14.27 26.64
C SER A 931 0.05 -15.64 27.33
N PRO A 932 1.27 -16.05 27.69
CA PRO A 932 1.54 -17.32 28.36
C PRO A 932 1.12 -17.35 29.84
N LEU A 933 0.63 -16.24 30.41
CA LEU A 933 0.11 -16.15 31.77
C LEU A 933 -1.16 -15.30 31.82
N SER A 934 -2.27 -15.86 32.32
CA SER A 934 -3.43 -15.06 32.69
C SER A 934 -3.13 -14.15 33.90
N PRO A 935 -3.89 -13.06 34.11
CA PRO A 935 -3.74 -12.20 35.30
C PRO A 935 -3.89 -12.99 36.61
N VAL A 936 -4.77 -13.99 36.63
CA VAL A 936 -4.95 -14.92 37.76
C VAL A 936 -3.64 -15.66 38.06
N GLU A 937 -3.01 -16.24 37.02
CA GLU A 937 -1.80 -17.04 37.15
C GLU A 937 -0.56 -16.20 37.46
N LEU A 938 -0.43 -15.00 36.90
CA LEU A 938 0.66 -14.08 37.24
C LEU A 938 0.64 -13.72 38.74
N LEU A 939 -0.54 -13.36 39.27
CA LEU A 939 -0.67 -13.00 40.67
C LEU A 939 -0.46 -14.22 41.60
N ILE A 940 -0.89 -15.42 41.21
CA ILE A 940 -0.57 -16.66 41.94
C ILE A 940 0.93 -16.99 41.86
N ALA A 941 1.57 -16.84 40.69
CA ALA A 941 2.99 -17.09 40.51
C ALA A 941 3.83 -16.20 41.43
N LEU A 942 3.49 -14.89 41.54
CA LEU A 942 4.12 -13.96 42.48
C LEU A 942 4.00 -14.40 43.95
N HIS A 943 2.88 -15.00 44.36
CA HIS A 943 2.69 -15.54 45.71
C HIS A 943 3.47 -16.83 45.98
N ASN A 944 3.77 -17.59 44.92
CA ASN A 944 4.49 -18.85 44.96
C ASN A 944 6.02 -18.68 44.74
N ILE A 945 6.53 -17.44 44.62
CA ILE A 945 7.97 -17.20 44.57
C ILE A 945 8.59 -17.55 45.93
N ASP A 946 9.56 -18.46 45.88
CA ASP A 946 10.40 -18.86 47.01
C ASP A 946 11.12 -17.65 47.64
N PRO A 947 10.92 -17.37 48.95
CA PRO A 947 11.56 -16.27 49.66
C PRO A 947 13.10 -16.32 49.68
N THR A 948 13.72 -17.45 49.35
CA THR A 948 15.19 -17.55 49.18
C THR A 948 15.66 -16.97 47.84
N LYS A 949 14.78 -16.96 46.82
CA LYS A 949 15.12 -16.55 45.44
C LYS A 949 14.85 -15.07 45.19
N CYS A 950 13.86 -14.47 45.85
CA CYS A 950 13.59 -13.04 45.78
C CYS A 950 13.15 -12.49 47.14
N ASP A 951 13.54 -11.26 47.46
CA ASP A 951 13.23 -10.67 48.75
C ASP A 951 11.73 -10.28 48.85
N MET A 952 11.19 -10.41 50.05
CA MET A 952 9.77 -10.18 50.31
C MET A 952 9.33 -8.72 50.05
N LYS A 953 10.23 -7.73 50.08
CA LYS A 953 9.87 -6.33 49.77
C LYS A 953 9.68 -6.15 48.26
N THR A 954 10.54 -6.75 47.44
CA THR A 954 10.41 -6.75 45.98
C THR A 954 9.16 -7.52 45.51
N ILE A 955 8.88 -8.69 46.10
CA ILE A 955 7.63 -9.42 45.81
C ILE A 955 6.40 -8.55 46.16
N ILE A 956 6.37 -7.92 47.35
CA ILE A 956 5.28 -7.01 47.74
C ILE A 956 5.13 -5.81 46.78
N LYS A 957 6.25 -5.23 46.29
CA LYS A 957 6.20 -4.16 45.27
C LYS A 957 5.58 -4.66 43.97
N ALA A 958 5.98 -5.84 43.49
CA ALA A 958 5.40 -6.47 42.30
C ALA A 958 3.90 -6.74 42.47
N THR A 959 3.47 -7.33 43.59
CA THR A 959 2.05 -7.53 43.93
C THR A 959 1.27 -6.21 43.94
N ASN A 960 1.84 -5.13 44.48
CA ASN A 960 1.21 -3.80 44.45
C ASN A 960 1.08 -3.22 43.03
N LEU A 961 2.00 -3.51 42.10
CA LEU A 961 1.87 -3.09 40.70
C LEU A 961 0.72 -3.84 39.99
N CYS A 962 0.51 -5.12 40.26
CA CYS A 962 -0.69 -5.81 39.78
C CYS A 962 -1.96 -5.12 40.30
N PHE A 963 -2.02 -4.82 41.60
CA PHE A 963 -3.15 -4.10 42.21
C PHE A 963 -3.32 -2.63 41.74
N SER A 964 -2.35 -2.01 41.04
CA SER A 964 -2.57 -0.68 40.46
C SER A 964 -3.42 -0.73 39.18
N GLU A 965 -3.37 -1.84 38.43
CA GLU A 965 -4.12 -2.01 37.18
C GLU A 965 -5.56 -2.51 37.43
N LYS A 966 -6.37 -1.62 38.03
CA LYS A 966 -7.77 -1.86 38.45
C LYS A 966 -8.71 -2.37 37.35
N ASN A 967 -8.37 -2.12 36.08
CA ASN A 967 -9.15 -2.57 34.93
C ASN A 967 -8.99 -4.08 34.66
N ILE A 968 -7.85 -4.65 35.07
CA ILE A 968 -7.48 -6.06 34.84
C ILE A 968 -7.79 -6.88 36.10
N TYR A 969 -7.40 -6.37 37.27
CA TYR A 969 -7.61 -7.06 38.56
C TYR A 969 -8.96 -6.71 39.19
N THR A 970 -10.03 -7.09 38.50
CA THR A 970 -11.42 -6.89 38.93
C THR A 970 -11.80 -7.74 40.16
N GLN A 971 -12.97 -7.47 40.75
CA GLN A 971 -13.51 -8.24 41.87
C GLN A 971 -13.59 -9.75 41.57
N GLU A 972 -13.90 -10.14 40.34
CA GLU A 972 -14.02 -11.54 39.91
C GLU A 972 -12.65 -12.22 39.77
N VAL A 973 -11.71 -11.57 39.09
CA VAL A 973 -10.32 -12.05 38.95
C VAL A 973 -9.67 -12.25 40.32
N LEU A 974 -9.84 -11.29 41.23
CA LEU A 974 -9.34 -11.39 42.60
C LEU A 974 -10.06 -12.46 43.43
N ALA A 975 -11.36 -12.70 43.20
CA ALA A 975 -12.08 -13.80 43.85
C ALA A 975 -11.53 -15.17 43.43
N VAL A 976 -11.24 -15.36 42.14
CA VAL A 976 -10.61 -16.60 41.62
C VAL A 976 -9.22 -16.78 42.24
N VAL A 977 -8.36 -15.76 42.20
CA VAL A 977 -7.03 -15.80 42.83
C VAL A 977 -7.11 -16.16 44.31
N MET A 978 -7.99 -15.50 45.07
CA MET A 978 -8.13 -15.77 46.50
C MET A 978 -8.67 -17.18 46.78
N LYS A 979 -9.58 -17.71 45.95
CA LYS A 979 -10.03 -19.11 46.05
C LYS A 979 -8.85 -20.08 45.85
N THR A 980 -8.08 -19.92 44.77
CA THR A 980 -6.97 -20.83 44.45
C THR A 980 -5.83 -20.77 45.47
N LEU A 981 -5.47 -19.57 45.96
CA LEU A 981 -4.48 -19.41 47.02
C LEU A 981 -4.95 -19.97 48.38
N MET A 982 -6.25 -19.90 48.69
CA MET A 982 -6.84 -20.54 49.87
C MET A 982 -6.81 -22.07 49.76
N GLU A 983 -6.97 -22.63 48.56
CA GLU A 983 -7.04 -24.08 48.33
C GLU A 983 -5.65 -24.77 48.45
N GLN A 984 -4.55 -24.04 48.26
CA GLN A 984 -3.17 -24.52 48.43
C GLN A 984 -2.82 -24.98 49.87
N THR A 985 -1.80 -25.84 50.00
CA THR A 985 -1.24 -26.32 51.26
C THR A 985 0.29 -26.52 51.10
N PRO A 986 1.16 -25.85 51.87
CA PRO A 986 0.86 -24.78 52.84
C PRO A 986 0.26 -23.53 52.18
N ILE A 987 -0.43 -22.69 52.97
CA ILE A 987 -0.98 -21.41 52.50
C ILE A 987 0.18 -20.40 52.29
N PRO A 988 0.23 -19.65 51.17
CA PRO A 988 1.27 -18.65 50.93
C PRO A 988 1.25 -17.49 51.93
N THR A 989 2.42 -17.07 52.41
CA THR A 989 2.54 -16.07 53.50
C THR A 989 1.98 -14.68 53.16
N LEU A 990 1.87 -14.33 51.88
CA LEU A 990 1.26 -13.08 51.41
C LEU A 990 -0.27 -13.14 51.23
N PHE A 991 -0.89 -14.32 51.33
CA PHE A 991 -2.31 -14.52 51.05
C PHE A 991 -3.22 -13.54 51.80
N MET A 992 -3.08 -13.42 53.13
CA MET A 992 -3.93 -12.49 53.91
C MET A 992 -3.67 -11.02 53.61
N ARG A 993 -2.46 -10.65 53.13
CA ARG A 993 -2.20 -9.28 52.65
C ARG A 993 -3.05 -9.00 51.40
N THR A 994 -3.08 -9.95 50.47
CA THR A 994 -3.88 -9.89 49.24
C THR A 994 -5.38 -9.90 49.52
N VAL A 995 -5.86 -10.66 50.52
CA VAL A 995 -7.25 -10.56 51.00
C VAL A 995 -7.56 -9.16 51.56
N LEU A 996 -6.71 -8.63 52.44
CA LEU A 996 -6.88 -7.30 53.05
C LEU A 996 -6.79 -6.14 52.03
N GLN A 997 -6.03 -6.33 50.94
CA GLN A 997 -5.87 -5.37 49.85
C GLN A 997 -7.06 -5.42 48.88
N SER A 998 -7.51 -6.62 48.49
CA SER A 998 -8.75 -6.82 47.72
C SER A 998 -9.98 -6.25 48.43
N LEU A 999 -10.13 -6.47 49.74
CA LEU A 999 -11.18 -5.86 50.56
C LEU A 999 -11.15 -4.32 50.51
N SER A 1000 -9.95 -3.74 50.58
CA SER A 1000 -9.77 -2.28 50.57
C SER A 1000 -10.02 -1.64 49.20
N MET A 1001 -10.02 -2.43 48.13
CA MET A 1001 -10.32 -1.97 46.76
C MET A 1001 -11.77 -2.23 46.35
N TYR A 1002 -12.35 -3.36 46.79
CA TYR A 1002 -13.69 -3.81 46.40
C TYR A 1002 -14.52 -4.24 47.62
N PRO A 1003 -15.07 -3.31 48.44
CA PRO A 1003 -15.85 -3.65 49.65
C PRO A 1003 -17.04 -4.59 49.41
N ARG A 1004 -17.56 -4.69 48.18
CA ARG A 1004 -18.60 -5.65 47.80
C ARG A 1004 -18.18 -7.13 47.92
N ILE A 1005 -16.90 -7.43 48.09
CA ILE A 1005 -16.38 -8.81 48.23
C ILE A 1005 -16.44 -9.35 49.67
N ILE A 1006 -16.86 -8.56 50.67
CA ILE A 1006 -16.86 -8.97 52.09
C ILE A 1006 -17.56 -10.31 52.31
N GLY A 1007 -18.75 -10.54 51.74
CA GLY A 1007 -19.48 -11.81 51.89
C GLY A 1007 -18.70 -13.04 51.37
N PHE A 1008 -17.96 -12.89 50.27
CA PHE A 1008 -17.07 -13.94 49.76
C PHE A 1008 -15.84 -14.14 50.65
N VAL A 1009 -15.28 -13.07 51.22
CA VAL A 1009 -14.16 -13.15 52.16
C VAL A 1009 -14.58 -13.78 53.50
N LEU A 1010 -15.80 -13.55 53.99
CA LEU A 1010 -16.32 -14.25 55.18
C LEU A 1010 -16.37 -15.77 54.94
N ASN A 1011 -16.80 -16.22 53.76
CA ASN A 1011 -16.77 -17.63 53.38
C ASN A 1011 -15.34 -18.21 53.28
N ILE A 1012 -14.36 -17.39 52.86
CA ILE A 1012 -12.93 -17.75 52.94
C ILE A 1012 -12.51 -17.89 54.41
N LEU A 1013 -12.80 -16.91 55.26
CA LEU A 1013 -12.42 -16.95 56.68
C LEU A 1013 -12.98 -18.20 57.39
N GLN A 1014 -14.23 -18.59 57.13
CA GLN A 1014 -14.80 -19.85 57.63
C GLN A 1014 -13.98 -21.08 57.20
N ARG A 1015 -13.63 -21.18 55.91
CA ARG A 1015 -12.79 -22.29 55.38
C ARG A 1015 -11.36 -22.30 55.95
N LEU A 1016 -10.82 -21.13 56.30
CA LEU A 1016 -9.51 -21.00 56.96
C LEU A 1016 -9.53 -21.57 58.39
N ILE A 1017 -10.66 -21.50 59.11
CA ILE A 1017 -10.81 -22.16 60.42
C ILE A 1017 -10.66 -23.67 60.26
N THR A 1018 -11.31 -24.28 59.26
CA THR A 1018 -11.16 -25.70 58.93
C THR A 1018 -9.71 -26.09 58.61
N LYS A 1019 -8.95 -25.18 57.97
CA LYS A 1019 -7.51 -25.34 57.67
C LYS A 1019 -6.56 -25.01 58.84
N GLN A 1020 -7.06 -24.69 60.04
CA GLN A 1020 -6.26 -24.44 61.25
C GLN A 1020 -5.20 -23.33 61.10
N VAL A 1021 -5.56 -22.18 60.50
CA VAL A 1021 -4.62 -21.07 60.18
C VAL A 1021 -3.79 -20.54 61.35
N TRP A 1022 -4.20 -20.73 62.60
CA TRP A 1022 -3.40 -20.40 63.79
C TRP A 1022 -2.03 -21.11 63.84
N LYS A 1023 -1.83 -22.20 63.10
CA LYS A 1023 -0.53 -22.85 62.91
C LYS A 1023 0.49 -21.99 62.13
N GLN A 1024 0.06 -20.95 61.41
CA GLN A 1024 0.92 -20.05 60.65
C GLN A 1024 0.81 -18.61 61.16
N LYS A 1025 1.71 -18.19 62.08
CA LYS A 1025 1.64 -16.88 62.77
C LYS A 1025 1.32 -15.68 61.88
N LYS A 1026 2.00 -15.51 60.74
CA LYS A 1026 1.76 -14.38 59.81
C LYS A 1026 0.39 -14.40 59.12
N VAL A 1027 -0.16 -15.60 58.87
CA VAL A 1027 -1.52 -15.77 58.32
C VAL A 1027 -2.56 -15.56 59.41
N TRP A 1028 -2.28 -15.98 60.66
CA TRP A 1028 -3.13 -15.73 61.83
C TRP A 1028 -3.24 -14.22 62.17
N GLU A 1029 -2.14 -13.48 62.19
CA GLU A 1029 -2.13 -12.02 62.35
C GLU A 1029 -2.96 -11.32 61.24
N GLY A 1030 -2.88 -11.82 60.01
CA GLY A 1030 -3.70 -11.35 58.89
C GLY A 1030 -5.19 -11.70 59.02
N PHE A 1031 -5.52 -12.88 59.54
CA PHE A 1031 -6.89 -13.33 59.82
C PHE A 1031 -7.56 -12.42 60.87
N ILE A 1032 -6.88 -12.14 61.98
CA ILE A 1032 -7.36 -11.25 63.04
C ILE A 1032 -7.65 -9.84 62.49
N ARG A 1033 -6.71 -9.26 61.73
CA ARG A 1033 -6.90 -7.95 61.08
C ARG A 1033 -8.02 -7.94 60.03
N CYS A 1034 -8.31 -9.09 59.42
CA CYS A 1034 -9.45 -9.23 58.51
C CYS A 1034 -10.76 -9.18 59.29
N CYS A 1035 -10.88 -9.94 60.38
CA CYS A 1035 -12.05 -9.89 61.27
C CYS A 1035 -12.27 -8.50 61.90
N GLN A 1036 -11.20 -7.77 62.23
CA GLN A 1036 -11.29 -6.39 62.73
C GLN A 1036 -11.84 -5.41 61.67
N ARG A 1037 -11.53 -5.61 60.38
CA ARG A 1037 -12.00 -4.76 59.27
C ARG A 1037 -13.41 -5.08 58.76
N THR A 1038 -13.91 -6.29 59.00
CA THR A 1038 -15.26 -6.71 58.56
C THR A 1038 -16.30 -6.74 59.68
N LYS A 1039 -16.06 -6.05 60.82
CA LYS A 1039 -17.10 -5.81 61.84
C LYS A 1039 -18.32 -5.11 61.20
N PRO A 1040 -19.57 -5.45 61.57
CA PRO A 1040 -19.97 -6.51 62.50
C PRO A 1040 -20.07 -7.90 61.85
N GLN A 1041 -19.95 -8.00 60.52
CA GLN A 1041 -20.25 -9.23 59.77
C GLN A 1041 -19.28 -10.39 60.08
N SER A 1042 -18.08 -10.11 60.56
CA SER A 1042 -17.11 -11.09 61.07
C SER A 1042 -17.55 -11.82 62.35
N PHE A 1043 -18.49 -11.29 63.13
CA PHE A 1043 -18.89 -11.87 64.42
C PHE A 1043 -19.42 -13.30 64.30
N ALA A 1044 -20.21 -13.60 63.25
CA ALA A 1044 -20.69 -14.94 62.96
C ALA A 1044 -19.58 -15.95 62.60
N VAL A 1045 -18.41 -15.48 62.14
CA VAL A 1045 -17.23 -16.30 61.85
C VAL A 1045 -16.37 -16.48 63.10
N MET A 1046 -16.25 -15.46 63.94
CA MET A 1046 -15.52 -15.56 65.21
C MET A 1046 -16.14 -16.56 66.18
N LEU A 1047 -17.47 -16.67 66.22
CA LEU A 1047 -18.17 -17.68 67.03
C LEU A 1047 -17.95 -19.13 66.57
N GLN A 1048 -17.33 -19.35 65.40
CA GLN A 1048 -16.94 -20.68 64.91
C GLN A 1048 -15.50 -21.07 65.31
N LEU A 1049 -14.75 -20.17 65.96
CA LEU A 1049 -13.41 -20.47 66.46
C LEU A 1049 -13.47 -21.33 67.74
N PRO A 1050 -12.55 -22.30 67.93
CA PRO A 1050 -12.41 -22.97 69.22
C PRO A 1050 -11.97 -21.97 70.31
N ALA A 1051 -12.39 -22.22 71.56
CA ALA A 1051 -12.20 -21.27 72.67
C ALA A 1051 -10.75 -20.78 72.90
N PRO A 1052 -9.68 -21.60 72.78
CA PRO A 1052 -8.30 -21.12 72.94
C PRO A 1052 -7.89 -20.12 71.83
N GLN A 1053 -8.35 -20.34 70.61
CA GLN A 1053 -8.11 -19.48 69.46
C GLN A 1053 -8.89 -18.18 69.59
N LEU A 1054 -10.14 -18.22 70.06
CA LEU A 1054 -10.93 -17.01 70.34
C LEU A 1054 -10.25 -16.15 71.43
N LYS A 1055 -9.71 -16.76 72.50
CA LYS A 1055 -8.89 -16.05 73.50
C LYS A 1055 -7.69 -15.35 72.84
N SER A 1056 -6.94 -16.05 71.99
CA SER A 1056 -5.83 -15.46 71.21
C SER A 1056 -6.24 -14.29 70.31
N VAL A 1057 -7.49 -14.24 69.80
CA VAL A 1057 -7.98 -13.07 69.06
C VAL A 1057 -8.14 -11.86 70.00
N PHE A 1058 -8.73 -12.05 71.18
CA PHE A 1058 -8.88 -10.98 72.17
C PHE A 1058 -7.54 -10.53 72.75
N ASP A 1059 -6.60 -11.45 73.02
CA ASP A 1059 -5.22 -11.14 73.46
C ASP A 1059 -4.46 -10.28 72.42
N THR A 1060 -4.86 -10.34 71.15
CA THR A 1060 -4.25 -9.56 70.05
C THR A 1060 -5.03 -8.27 69.73
N CYS A 1061 -6.34 -8.25 69.96
CA CYS A 1061 -7.27 -7.16 69.64
C CYS A 1061 -8.44 -7.12 70.65
N PRO A 1062 -8.28 -6.50 71.84
CA PRO A 1062 -9.32 -6.48 72.87
C PRO A 1062 -10.61 -5.75 72.42
N GLU A 1063 -10.49 -4.76 71.53
CA GLU A 1063 -11.60 -4.02 70.89
C GLU A 1063 -12.61 -4.89 70.08
N LEU A 1064 -12.34 -6.19 69.93
CA LEU A 1064 -13.27 -7.14 69.31
C LEU A 1064 -14.19 -7.84 70.33
N ARG A 1065 -13.93 -7.72 71.63
CA ARG A 1065 -14.64 -8.43 72.69
C ARG A 1065 -16.04 -7.89 72.95
N GLU A 1066 -16.12 -6.63 73.39
CA GLU A 1066 -17.36 -5.95 73.77
C GLU A 1066 -18.38 -5.88 72.61
N PRO A 1067 -18.03 -5.43 71.39
CA PRO A 1067 -18.95 -5.47 70.25
C PRO A 1067 -19.45 -6.86 69.83
N LEU A 1068 -18.68 -7.92 70.12
CA LEU A 1068 -19.10 -9.30 69.86
C LEU A 1068 -20.02 -9.82 70.98
N LEU A 1069 -19.77 -9.42 72.23
CA LEU A 1069 -20.64 -9.71 73.37
C LEU A 1069 -22.02 -9.03 73.18
N ASP A 1070 -22.05 -7.77 72.76
CA ASP A 1070 -23.28 -7.04 72.42
C ASP A 1070 -24.07 -7.72 71.29
N HIS A 1071 -23.38 -8.13 70.22
CA HIS A 1071 -23.99 -8.87 69.12
C HIS A 1071 -24.61 -10.20 69.61
N VAL A 1072 -23.89 -10.98 70.43
CA VAL A 1072 -24.44 -12.18 71.08
C VAL A 1072 -25.60 -11.83 72.02
N ASN A 1073 -25.57 -10.68 72.71
CA ASN A 1073 -26.65 -10.25 73.59
C ASN A 1073 -27.96 -9.96 72.84
N THR A 1074 -27.91 -9.52 71.58
CA THR A 1074 -29.10 -9.38 70.72
C THR A 1074 -29.76 -10.69 70.29
N PHE A 1075 -29.10 -11.84 70.48
CA PHE A 1075 -29.65 -13.13 70.07
C PHE A 1075 -30.82 -13.59 70.94
N THR A 1076 -31.78 -14.30 70.33
CA THR A 1076 -32.87 -14.97 71.05
C THR A 1076 -32.34 -16.07 71.97
N ALA A 1077 -33.12 -16.44 73.00
CA ALA A 1077 -32.72 -17.46 73.97
C ALA A 1077 -32.35 -18.81 73.34
N HIS A 1078 -33.04 -19.20 72.26
CA HIS A 1078 -32.75 -20.42 71.51
C HIS A 1078 -31.40 -20.34 70.75
N GLN A 1079 -31.09 -19.20 70.14
CA GLN A 1079 -29.80 -18.97 69.48
C GLN A 1079 -28.63 -18.93 70.48
N LYS A 1080 -28.83 -18.34 71.67
CA LYS A 1080 -27.83 -18.36 72.75
C LYS A 1080 -27.53 -19.77 73.26
N ALA A 1081 -28.54 -20.65 73.31
CA ALA A 1081 -28.36 -22.05 73.71
C ALA A 1081 -27.52 -22.88 72.71
N CYS A 1082 -27.41 -22.46 71.45
CA CYS A 1082 -26.56 -23.12 70.44
C CYS A 1082 -25.07 -22.73 70.50
N ILE A 1083 -24.69 -21.74 71.31
CA ILE A 1083 -23.27 -21.35 71.48
C ILE A 1083 -22.62 -22.26 72.54
N PRO A 1084 -21.47 -22.90 72.25
CA PRO A 1084 -20.77 -23.72 73.24
C PRO A 1084 -20.42 -22.92 74.51
N ARG A 1085 -20.75 -23.48 75.69
CA ARG A 1085 -20.49 -22.84 76.99
C ARG A 1085 -19.02 -22.46 77.21
N THR A 1086 -18.09 -23.19 76.59
CA THR A 1086 -16.65 -22.88 76.60
C THR A 1086 -16.28 -21.61 75.81
N ILE A 1087 -17.05 -21.26 74.78
CA ILE A 1087 -16.93 -20.00 74.04
C ILE A 1087 -17.59 -18.85 74.82
N MET A 1088 -18.77 -19.09 75.38
CA MET A 1088 -19.47 -18.11 76.22
C MET A 1088 -18.61 -17.71 77.44
N ASN A 1089 -17.99 -18.68 78.13
CA ASN A 1089 -17.05 -18.42 79.22
C ASN A 1089 -15.89 -17.48 78.85
N VAL A 1090 -15.41 -17.51 77.59
CA VAL A 1090 -14.31 -16.64 77.10
C VAL A 1090 -14.82 -15.25 76.70
N LEU A 1091 -16.09 -15.13 76.31
CA LEU A 1091 -16.79 -13.86 76.04
C LEU A 1091 -17.26 -13.14 77.32
N GLU A 1092 -17.60 -13.89 78.36
CA GLU A 1092 -18.05 -13.36 79.66
C GLU A 1092 -16.87 -13.03 80.58
N LYS A 1093 -15.90 -13.93 80.74
CA LYS A 1093 -14.74 -13.71 81.63
C LYS A 1093 -13.62 -12.95 80.94
N ASP A 1094 -13.27 -11.78 81.46
CA ASP A 1094 -12.22 -10.92 80.91
C ASP A 1094 -10.83 -11.39 81.39
N PRO A 1095 -9.84 -11.64 80.51
CA PRO A 1095 -8.47 -11.94 80.92
C PRO A 1095 -7.78 -10.79 81.70
N GLU A 1096 -8.23 -9.53 81.60
CA GLU A 1096 -7.82 -8.47 82.53
C GLU A 1096 -8.35 -8.76 83.95
N GLU A 1097 -9.64 -9.09 84.06
CA GLU A 1097 -10.29 -9.36 85.35
C GLU A 1097 -9.78 -10.66 85.99
N GLU A 1098 -9.47 -11.69 85.19
CA GLU A 1098 -8.87 -12.94 85.67
C GLU A 1098 -7.42 -12.73 86.13
N LYS A 1099 -6.65 -11.82 85.51
CA LYS A 1099 -5.33 -11.38 86.02
C LYS A 1099 -5.46 -10.61 87.33
N ARG A 1100 -6.35 -9.60 87.40
CA ARG A 1100 -6.59 -8.81 88.62
C ARG A 1100 -7.00 -9.71 89.78
N LYS A 1101 -7.90 -10.67 89.55
CA LYS A 1101 -8.30 -11.68 90.56
C LYS A 1101 -7.19 -12.68 90.90
N GLN A 1102 -6.20 -12.90 90.03
CA GLN A 1102 -4.97 -13.67 90.33
C GLN A 1102 -3.88 -12.84 91.04
N GLU A 1103 -3.93 -11.51 90.96
CA GLU A 1103 -3.09 -10.61 91.75
C GLU A 1103 -3.71 -10.40 93.14
N GLU A 1104 -5.02 -10.15 93.23
CA GLU A 1104 -5.76 -10.16 94.51
C GLU A 1104 -5.57 -11.49 95.25
N LYS A 1105 -5.70 -12.64 94.58
CA LYS A 1105 -5.48 -13.94 95.25
C LYS A 1105 -4.05 -14.13 95.76
N ARG A 1106 -3.02 -13.71 95.02
CA ARG A 1106 -1.63 -13.77 95.52
C ARG A 1106 -1.44 -12.84 96.73
N ASN A 1107 -1.97 -11.63 96.68
CA ASN A 1107 -1.94 -10.68 97.79
C ASN A 1107 -2.72 -11.18 99.03
N ILE A 1108 -3.72 -12.05 98.86
CA ILE A 1108 -4.49 -12.67 99.95
C ILE A 1108 -3.79 -13.92 100.49
N GLU A 1109 -3.17 -14.74 99.64
CA GLU A 1109 -2.47 -15.98 100.03
C GLU A 1109 -1.12 -15.69 100.71
N GLU A 1110 -0.44 -14.58 100.39
CA GLU A 1110 0.76 -14.10 101.12
C GLU A 1110 0.39 -13.46 102.48
N GLY A 1111 -0.87 -13.07 102.70
CA GLY A 1111 -1.32 -12.26 103.85
C GLY A 1111 -1.71 -13.01 105.13
N GLN A 1112 -1.47 -14.32 105.25
CA GLN A 1112 -1.97 -15.13 106.38
C GLN A 1112 -0.91 -15.67 107.38
N ASN A 1113 0.36 -15.26 107.29
CA ASN A 1113 1.37 -15.60 108.29
C ASN A 1113 1.99 -14.35 108.93
N PHE A 1114 2.05 -14.34 110.28
CA PHE A 1114 2.36 -13.19 111.15
C PHE A 1114 1.30 -12.07 111.07
N ILE A 1115 0.98 -11.31 112.14
CA ILE A 1115 1.68 -11.09 113.42
C ILE A 1115 0.75 -11.39 114.62
N MET A 1116 1.32 -11.81 115.75
CA MET A 1116 0.64 -11.80 117.06
C MET A 1116 1.29 -10.77 118.01
N LEU A 1117 0.46 -10.12 118.83
CA LEU A 1117 0.78 -9.26 119.99
C LEU A 1117 1.29 -7.81 119.76
N GLN A 1118 0.39 -6.89 120.12
CA GLN A 1118 0.61 -5.55 120.70
C GLN A 1118 1.21 -5.66 122.15
N PRO A 1119 1.53 -4.59 122.94
CA PRO A 1119 0.96 -3.23 122.87
C PRO A 1119 1.76 -1.97 123.33
N HIS A 1120 1.16 -0.81 122.97
CA HIS A 1120 1.04 0.45 123.74
C HIS A 1120 2.18 1.49 123.86
N GLN A 1121 1.95 2.61 123.11
CA GLN A 1121 1.79 4.00 123.60
C GLN A 1121 2.98 4.94 123.96
N ILE A 1122 3.09 5.98 123.11
CA ILE A 1122 3.13 7.43 123.44
C ILE A 1122 4.33 7.99 124.25
N LYS A 1123 5.24 8.71 123.56
CA LYS A 1123 5.45 10.16 123.78
C LYS A 1123 6.19 10.87 122.62
N LEU A 1124 6.45 12.16 122.81
CA LEU A 1124 6.77 13.17 121.78
C LEU A 1124 8.28 13.48 121.61
N GLU A 1125 8.55 14.18 120.50
CA GLU A 1125 9.64 15.16 120.24
C GLU A 1125 11.07 14.73 119.81
N LYS A 1126 11.31 14.94 118.50
CA LYS A 1126 12.40 15.70 117.84
C LYS A 1126 13.88 15.29 118.01
N SER A 1127 14.59 15.42 116.87
CA SER A 1127 16.06 15.35 116.66
C SER A 1127 16.70 13.98 116.98
N ASP A 1128 17.64 13.45 116.19
CA ASP A 1128 18.33 14.00 115.00
C ASP A 1128 18.73 12.91 113.99
N SER A 1129 18.91 13.32 112.73
CA SER A 1129 19.66 12.64 111.65
C SER A 1129 19.13 11.29 111.10
N PHE A 1130 19.44 11.03 109.81
CA PHE A 1130 19.25 9.77 109.04
C PHE A 1130 17.93 9.00 109.30
N GLU A 1131 16.87 9.13 108.49
CA GLU A 1131 16.86 8.62 107.10
C GLU A 1131 15.94 9.48 106.15
N PRO A 1132 15.32 8.98 105.06
CA PRO A 1132 15.68 9.43 103.72
C PRO A 1132 14.73 10.45 103.09
N SER A 1133 15.28 11.44 102.40
CA SER A 1133 14.64 12.09 101.23
C SER A 1133 15.64 12.83 100.35
N SER A 1134 15.49 12.63 99.04
CA SER A 1134 15.93 13.52 97.94
C SER A 1134 17.28 14.26 98.07
N GLN A 1135 18.35 13.67 97.53
CA GLN A 1135 19.18 14.31 96.48
C GLN A 1135 20.28 13.36 96.00
N PHE A 1136 20.43 13.23 94.68
CA PHE A 1136 21.71 12.84 94.05
C PHE A 1136 21.87 13.56 92.70
N MET A 1137 23.08 14.09 92.51
CA MET A 1137 23.61 14.73 91.31
C MET A 1137 25.12 14.44 91.29
N PRO A 1138 25.85 14.61 90.16
CA PRO A 1138 25.37 14.83 88.80
C PRO A 1138 25.85 13.73 87.80
N PRO A 1139 26.72 13.95 86.78
CA PRO A 1139 26.52 13.35 85.44
C PRO A 1139 27.68 12.37 85.06
N PRO A 1140 27.92 11.96 83.79
CA PRO A 1140 27.17 12.16 82.54
C PRO A 1140 26.94 10.90 81.66
N LYS A 1141 26.26 11.09 80.52
CA LYS A 1141 26.20 10.26 79.28
C LYS A 1141 25.25 9.03 79.24
N ASP A 1142 24.79 8.79 78.01
CA ASP A 1142 24.38 7.53 77.36
C ASP A 1142 23.02 6.82 77.71
N VAL A 1143 22.02 7.13 76.85
CA VAL A 1143 20.90 6.29 76.31
C VAL A 1143 19.67 5.89 77.20
N THR A 1144 18.48 5.87 76.56
CA THR A 1144 17.15 5.29 76.90
C THR A 1144 16.05 6.09 77.67
N GLU A 1145 14.92 6.30 76.96
CA GLU A 1145 13.46 6.22 77.28
C GLU A 1145 12.74 6.86 78.53
N ILE A 1146 11.71 7.68 78.21
CA ILE A 1146 10.27 7.64 78.64
C ILE A 1146 9.69 8.50 79.83
N ARG A 1147 8.79 9.45 79.45
CA ARG A 1147 7.50 9.97 80.02
C ARG A 1147 7.36 10.80 81.35
N THR A 1148 6.81 12.03 81.18
CA THR A 1148 5.71 12.73 81.94
C THR A 1148 5.90 13.17 83.43
N VAL A 1149 5.38 14.30 83.98
CA VAL A 1149 4.66 15.51 83.45
C VAL A 1149 4.64 16.69 84.48
N GLN A 1150 4.52 17.94 83.98
CA GLN A 1150 4.00 19.20 84.60
C GLN A 1150 4.82 20.18 85.50
N VAL A 1151 4.55 21.47 85.24
CA VAL A 1151 4.74 22.75 86.00
C VAL A 1151 6.14 23.19 86.47
N LEU A 1152 6.72 24.14 85.71
CA LEU A 1152 7.06 25.49 86.20
C LEU A 1152 7.17 26.49 85.02
N ASN A 1153 7.26 27.79 85.30
CA ASN A 1153 7.05 28.86 84.31
C ASN A 1153 8.31 29.70 83.99
N ASP A 1154 8.19 30.57 82.98
CA ASP A 1154 9.06 31.72 82.67
C ASP A 1154 10.45 31.46 82.06
N GLY A 1155 10.50 30.58 81.05
CA GLY A 1155 11.40 30.73 79.89
C GLY A 1155 10.95 31.84 78.92
N ASN A 1156 10.56 33.00 79.45
CA ASN A 1156 9.60 33.91 78.81
C ASN A 1156 10.25 34.89 77.82
N ARG A 1157 10.29 34.53 76.52
CA ARG A 1157 10.07 35.40 75.32
C ARG A 1157 10.50 34.80 73.98
N ASN A 1158 11.43 33.83 73.95
CA ASN A 1158 12.14 33.47 72.70
C ASN A 1158 11.80 32.11 72.07
N MET A 1159 10.92 31.27 72.66
CA MET A 1159 10.50 30.00 72.04
C MET A 1159 9.10 30.04 71.39
N ASP A 1160 8.24 31.00 71.76
CA ASP A 1160 7.01 31.27 71.00
C ASP A 1160 7.32 31.79 69.59
N GLY A 1161 8.47 32.45 69.41
CA GLY A 1161 8.95 32.88 68.09
C GLY A 1161 9.15 31.73 67.11
N ASP A 1162 9.68 30.58 67.56
CA ASP A 1162 9.88 29.43 66.67
C ASP A 1162 8.60 28.58 66.49
N ARG A 1163 7.62 28.65 67.42
CA ARG A 1163 6.26 28.15 67.16
C ARG A 1163 5.50 29.00 66.16
N GLN A 1164 5.51 30.32 66.33
CA GLN A 1164 4.92 31.26 65.37
C GLN A 1164 5.63 31.18 64.01
N ARG A 1165 6.94 30.89 63.96
CA ARG A 1165 7.63 30.56 62.70
C ARG A 1165 7.18 29.25 62.11
N GLN A 1166 7.05 28.16 62.87
CA GLN A 1166 6.55 26.89 62.30
C GLN A 1166 5.08 26.95 61.88
N GLU A 1167 4.26 27.80 62.52
CA GLU A 1167 2.89 28.07 62.07
C GLU A 1167 2.87 29.04 60.87
N ALA A 1168 3.77 30.02 60.79
CA ALA A 1168 3.95 30.88 59.62
C ALA A 1168 4.59 30.13 58.43
N GLU A 1169 5.45 29.14 58.65
CA GLU A 1169 5.99 28.23 57.64
C GLU A 1169 4.91 27.23 57.19
N LYS A 1170 4.06 26.74 58.10
CA LYS A 1170 2.86 25.99 57.69
C LYS A 1170 1.93 26.86 56.86
N GLN A 1171 1.61 28.08 57.30
CA GLN A 1171 0.77 29.01 56.55
C GLN A 1171 1.38 29.33 55.18
N ARG A 1172 2.67 29.68 55.12
CA ARG A 1172 3.40 29.88 53.85
C ARG A 1172 3.43 28.63 52.98
N SER A 1173 3.61 27.43 53.54
CA SER A 1173 3.55 26.19 52.75
C SER A 1173 2.15 25.91 52.21
N SER A 1174 1.09 26.27 52.96
CA SER A 1174 -0.29 26.21 52.46
C SER A 1174 -0.59 27.34 51.47
N GLU A 1175 0.00 28.52 51.59
CA GLU A 1175 -0.09 29.61 50.60
C GLU A 1175 0.70 29.27 49.33
N GLU A 1176 1.85 28.59 49.42
CA GLU A 1176 2.57 28.05 48.27
C GLU A 1176 1.80 26.92 47.61
N ILE A 1177 1.22 25.97 48.36
CA ILE A 1177 0.32 24.94 47.83
C ILE A 1177 -0.91 25.59 47.17
N GLN A 1178 -1.49 26.63 47.78
CA GLN A 1178 -2.62 27.38 47.22
C GLN A 1178 -2.22 28.14 45.96
N GLN A 1179 -1.02 28.74 45.90
CA GLN A 1179 -0.49 29.38 44.69
C GLN A 1179 -0.12 28.37 43.61
N ASP A 1180 0.36 27.17 43.96
CA ASP A 1180 0.69 26.11 42.99
C ASP A 1180 -0.59 25.46 42.46
N ASP A 1181 -1.64 25.29 43.26
CA ASP A 1181 -2.97 24.90 42.79
C ASP A 1181 -3.67 26.01 42.01
N ASP A 1182 -3.45 27.30 42.31
CA ASP A 1182 -3.93 28.42 41.48
C ASP A 1182 -3.05 28.69 40.25
N ARG A 1183 -1.83 28.13 40.18
CA ARG A 1183 -1.05 27.99 38.94
C ARG A 1183 -1.58 26.83 38.11
N ARG A 1184 -1.79 25.65 38.73
CA ARG A 1184 -2.43 24.49 38.08
C ARG A 1184 -3.81 24.83 37.55
N LYS A 1185 -4.65 25.60 38.25
CA LYS A 1185 -5.92 26.11 37.71
C LYS A 1185 -5.70 26.97 36.47
N ARG A 1186 -4.72 27.88 36.46
CA ARG A 1186 -4.40 28.71 35.29
C ARG A 1186 -3.84 27.90 34.12
N ASP A 1187 -3.07 26.86 34.38
CA ASP A 1187 -2.59 25.93 33.34
C ASP A 1187 -3.69 24.97 32.86
N ASP A 1188 -4.61 24.55 33.73
CA ASP A 1188 -5.81 23.78 33.35
C ASP A 1188 -6.82 24.66 32.63
N ASP A 1189 -6.95 25.94 32.95
CA ASP A 1189 -7.81 26.89 32.24
C ASP A 1189 -7.20 27.27 30.89
N ARG A 1190 -5.87 27.40 30.80
CA ARG A 1190 -5.16 27.44 29.50
C ARG A 1190 -5.34 26.15 28.71
N ARG A 1191 -5.28 24.97 29.34
CA ARG A 1191 -5.61 23.69 28.68
C ARG A 1191 -7.07 23.61 28.26
N LYS A 1192 -8.01 24.17 29.02
CA LYS A 1192 -9.43 24.30 28.62
C LYS A 1192 -9.61 25.31 27.49
N GLU A 1193 -8.78 26.34 27.40
CA GLU A 1193 -8.77 27.28 26.28
C GLU A 1193 -8.14 26.65 25.02
N ASP A 1194 -7.07 25.89 25.15
CA ASP A 1194 -6.51 25.05 24.09
C ASP A 1194 -7.43 23.90 23.68
N GLU A 1195 -8.18 23.30 24.61
CA GLU A 1195 -9.24 22.33 24.31
C GLU A 1195 -10.48 23.00 23.71
N ARG A 1196 -10.75 24.28 23.98
CA ARG A 1196 -11.76 25.07 23.26
C ARG A 1196 -11.28 25.33 21.83
N ARG A 1197 -10.07 25.85 21.64
CA ARG A 1197 -9.44 26.02 20.31
C ARG A 1197 -9.45 24.69 19.54
N LYS A 1198 -9.01 23.58 20.14
CA LYS A 1198 -9.06 22.23 19.52
C LYS A 1198 -10.47 21.66 19.35
N ARG A 1199 -11.47 22.12 20.12
CA ARG A 1199 -12.90 21.81 19.89
C ARG A 1199 -13.49 22.65 18.77
N ASP A 1200 -13.00 23.86 18.54
CA ASP A 1200 -13.43 24.73 17.46
C ASP A 1200 -12.74 24.32 16.14
N GLU A 1201 -11.47 23.93 16.18
CA GLU A 1201 -10.79 23.18 15.10
C GLU A 1201 -11.51 21.87 14.80
N LYS A 1202 -11.79 21.00 15.78
CA LYS A 1202 -12.60 19.79 15.56
C LYS A 1202 -14.08 20.07 15.23
N ARG A 1203 -14.58 21.30 15.43
CA ARG A 1203 -15.89 21.73 14.91
C ARG A 1203 -15.83 22.12 13.44
N SER A 1204 -14.69 22.58 12.95
CA SER A 1204 -14.46 22.72 11.51
C SER A 1204 -14.10 21.39 10.84
N THR A 1205 -13.46 20.44 11.55
CA THR A 1205 -12.86 19.24 10.91
C THR A 1205 -13.31 17.85 11.35
N ASP A 1206 -14.25 17.61 12.29
CA ASP A 1206 -15.27 16.54 12.10
C ASP A 1206 -16.50 16.56 13.05
N PRO A 1207 -17.68 17.00 12.57
CA PRO A 1207 -18.88 16.92 13.40
C PRO A 1207 -20.22 16.92 12.60
N ARG A 1208 -20.89 15.79 12.32
CA ARG A 1208 -21.57 14.98 13.36
C ARG A 1208 -22.51 13.86 12.86
N ARG A 1209 -22.22 12.64 13.34
CA ARG A 1209 -22.98 12.00 14.43
C ARG A 1209 -24.52 12.09 14.34
N VAL A 1210 -25.18 10.92 14.25
CA VAL A 1210 -26.03 10.40 15.35
C VAL A 1210 -26.31 8.91 15.16
N LYS A 1211 -26.29 8.19 16.29
CA LYS A 1211 -27.05 6.96 16.69
C LYS A 1211 -28.05 6.43 15.65
N SER A 1212 -28.26 5.12 15.55
CA SER A 1212 -28.57 4.16 16.64
C SER A 1212 -28.38 2.70 16.14
N ASP A 1213 -28.34 1.64 16.95
CA ASP A 1213 -28.43 1.47 18.41
C ASP A 1213 -27.85 0.09 18.82
N ARG A 1214 -27.65 -0.11 20.14
CA ARG A 1214 -27.68 -1.42 20.84
C ARG A 1214 -26.60 -2.50 20.54
N ASP A 1215 -26.51 -3.41 21.53
CA ASP A 1215 -26.15 -4.85 21.49
C ASP A 1215 -24.82 -5.34 20.86
N VAL A 1216 -24.17 -6.41 21.33
CA VAL A 1216 -23.97 -6.97 22.70
C VAL A 1216 -22.87 -8.06 22.64
N MET A 1217 -22.02 -8.16 23.67
CA MET A 1217 -21.07 -9.27 23.96
C MET A 1217 -19.87 -9.58 23.02
N MET A 1218 -18.84 -10.20 23.63
CA MET A 1218 -17.65 -10.85 23.06
C MET A 1218 -16.58 -9.97 22.36
N ARG A 1219 -15.27 -10.27 22.40
CA ARG A 1219 -14.37 -10.84 23.45
C ARG A 1219 -12.90 -10.73 22.97
N ASP A 1220 -12.01 -10.39 23.91
CA ASP A 1220 -10.62 -10.87 24.11
C ASP A 1220 -9.43 -10.61 23.13
N VAL A 1221 -8.43 -9.88 23.71
CA VAL A 1221 -6.93 -9.98 23.75
C VAL A 1221 -6.06 -9.85 22.47
N SER A 1222 -5.14 -8.84 22.32
CA SER A 1222 -4.18 -8.58 21.16
C SER A 1222 -2.78 -8.12 21.51
N PRO A 1223 -1.85 -8.09 20.52
CA PRO A 1223 -1.97 -8.58 19.11
C PRO A 1223 -1.00 -9.74 18.80
N GLU A 1224 -0.86 -10.24 17.58
CA GLU A 1224 0.23 -9.88 16.65
C GLU A 1224 0.44 -11.10 15.71
N ASN A 1225 0.57 -10.99 14.38
CA ASN A 1225 1.63 -10.39 13.54
C ASN A 1225 2.76 -11.39 13.22
N THR A 1226 3.51 -11.13 12.13
CA THR A 1226 4.86 -11.68 11.85
C THR A 1226 5.02 -13.21 11.57
N LEU A 1227 5.89 -13.66 10.66
CA LEU A 1227 7.30 -13.26 10.55
C LEU A 1227 8.35 -14.42 10.81
N ALA A 1228 8.56 -15.46 9.97
CA ALA A 1228 9.28 -16.75 10.30
C ALA A 1228 10.78 -17.01 9.81
N ILE A 1229 11.03 -18.02 8.94
CA ILE A 1229 12.30 -18.51 8.32
C ILE A 1229 13.56 -18.71 9.21
N ALA A 1230 13.81 -19.97 9.60
CA ALA A 1230 15.06 -20.79 9.53
C ALA A 1230 16.37 -20.45 10.29
N GLU A 1231 17.09 -21.53 10.67
CA GLU A 1231 18.56 -21.75 10.96
C GLU A 1231 19.41 -20.85 11.93
N GLU A 1232 20.45 -21.35 12.65
CA GLU A 1232 20.94 -22.74 12.90
C GLU A 1232 20.60 -23.26 14.35
N PRO A 1233 21.45 -23.50 15.42
CA PRO A 1233 22.92 -23.41 15.65
C PRO A 1233 23.71 -24.69 16.07
N MET A 1234 25.04 -24.61 15.92
CA MET A 1234 26.16 -25.32 16.59
C MET A 1234 26.01 -25.56 18.13
N ASP A 1235 26.74 -26.51 18.77
CA ASP A 1235 28.08 -27.04 18.44
C ASP A 1235 28.41 -28.46 19.03
N THR A 1236 29.41 -29.13 18.43
CA THR A 1236 30.27 -30.24 18.91
C THR A 1236 29.81 -31.72 18.98
N THR A 1237 30.80 -32.60 18.74
CA THR A 1237 30.99 -34.04 19.13
C THR A 1237 30.49 -35.22 18.25
N ASP A 1238 31.44 -35.72 17.45
CA ASP A 1238 32.02 -37.10 17.49
C ASP A 1238 31.41 -38.28 16.68
N SER A 1239 32.32 -39.06 16.06
CA SER A 1239 32.17 -40.39 15.43
C SER A 1239 31.25 -40.52 14.17
N SER A 1240 31.45 -41.44 13.22
CA SER A 1240 32.64 -42.25 12.83
C SER A 1240 32.48 -42.86 11.42
N SER A 1241 33.60 -43.09 10.71
CA SER A 1241 33.73 -44.00 9.53
C SER A 1241 33.00 -43.58 8.23
N ARG A 1242 33.29 -44.08 7.01
CA ARG A 1242 34.49 -44.69 6.37
C ARG A 1242 34.27 -44.76 4.84
N ARG A 1243 35.32 -44.56 4.02
CA ARG A 1243 35.45 -45.02 2.61
C ARG A 1243 34.44 -44.43 1.60
N GLU A 1244 34.52 -44.56 0.27
CA GLU A 1244 35.60 -44.69 -0.75
C GLU A 1244 34.94 -44.20 -2.07
N SER A 1245 35.34 -43.07 -2.65
CA SER A 1245 36.28 -42.93 -3.77
C SER A 1245 35.79 -43.31 -5.19
N ARG A 1246 35.86 -42.32 -6.10
CA ARG A 1246 36.05 -42.40 -7.58
C ARG A 1246 34.91 -42.84 -8.52
N ARG A 1247 34.87 -42.14 -9.67
CA ARG A 1247 34.33 -42.53 -11.00
C ARG A 1247 32.78 -42.56 -11.11
N ASP A 1248 32.17 -42.32 -12.27
CA ASP A 1248 32.69 -41.87 -13.58
C ASP A 1248 31.65 -41.02 -14.36
N ARG A 1249 32.08 -40.36 -15.44
CA ARG A 1249 31.17 -39.87 -16.52
C ARG A 1249 30.71 -41.07 -17.39
N PRO A 1250 29.56 -41.05 -18.12
CA PRO A 1250 29.00 -39.86 -18.81
C PRO A 1250 27.46 -39.79 -18.90
N ARG A 1251 26.94 -38.81 -19.67
CA ARG A 1251 25.59 -38.72 -20.30
C ARG A 1251 24.39 -39.09 -19.40
N HIS A 1252 23.57 -38.13 -19.03
CA HIS A 1252 22.73 -37.45 -20.02
C HIS A 1252 22.64 -35.92 -19.88
#